data_AF-A0A108T3Q7-F1
#
_entry.id   AF-A0A108T3Q7-F1
#
_cell.length_a   1.000
_cell.length_b   1.000
_cell.length_c   1.000
_cell.angle_alpha   90.00
_cell.angle_beta   90.00
_cell.angle_gamma   90.00
#
_symmetry.space_group_name_H-M   'P 1'
#
loop_
_entity.id
_entity.type
_entity.pdbx_description
1 polymer ?
#
loop_
_entity_poly.entity_id
_entity_poly.type
_entity_poly.pdbx_seq_one_letter_code
_entity_poly.pdbx_strand_id
1 'polypeptide(L)'
;MDKLNLKYNACKIDARVAGQDSHGSGFLYVTSPGSKYNYVVTAKHILSEDSTVNPQLSDITDLSIMVAAEEGFVTLEVYSESLDENIFFHPRWDVAIIRVRKSYLPRVVKVWMKNYSEINKECLLKCHACPNFGRDHSIPFELNYHPDDKHLVHCNSEIKNIHHYHGISGGGVYLADAPYMVSVISKYPFVDFEMNQLMLAQVDWDEINEMLYERQWQKLGRGASTKTRIAQDKTIIDLREMSVNGTRLNLDTALKNLRRDMIDDWFFDPLQYVDLCNQDFVLDYFSSQDVREHYKFQEMEVLYIPKESLVQRKAMVGNFVDRLLYIAIVEKLAPLMEEYISSRVYAARLNRSEDNSLIANGVNQWIKMNYLIDEWLEKGVGCLFKCDVVNYFDNISHATLIGFLREIATDADALNAIKMLEQMFSEISDSQTNCGLPQNSDASSLLATFYLSHVDIQIQAQAIEYCRFMDDIYFMAPDYFSARNVLQSLEGELRRLNLCLNSSKVVCITLENKKEVDEFREGLSLYNHTNQKIKQLIRSEDLGRRENGIALLVNTLHEIMDSLKRNSKEHTKDIQRKKKFLLYILCNYPITLVSYWDYFYRNMLFFLDTLKVAPVDTPLICRLISCVKHDRDLDDAKRMIANMLMRKECDIYPWQAYHFWLLMAHLKYNDEQLVRYAAVELERNDATHRIENAAIIIYLCSVRPAYVRVIMNMLGKQRFHGYMQIRAALIACRSLNPESVSGMLPVNLKPLASMSVFLHRNKEKELTLMGQVSSYLFKSPNKNLYTDMYSGL
;
A
#
# COMPACT_ATOMS: atom_id res chain seq x y z
N MET A 1 -12.73 -11.57 26.29
CA MET A 1 -11.67 -10.56 26.45
C MET A 1 -10.51 -11.25 27.11
N ASP A 2 -9.54 -11.73 26.33
CA ASP A 2 -8.30 -12.19 26.92
C ASP A 2 -7.60 -10.99 27.54
N LYS A 3 -7.24 -11.13 28.83
CA LYS A 3 -6.49 -10.09 29.55
C LYS A 3 -5.12 -9.94 28.89
N LEU A 4 -4.64 -8.70 28.79
CA LEU A 4 -3.25 -8.41 28.41
C LEU A 4 -2.30 -9.34 29.20
N ASN A 5 -1.63 -10.24 28.49
CA ASN A 5 -0.78 -11.26 29.08
C ASN A 5 0.66 -11.05 28.62
N LEU A 6 1.50 -10.53 29.52
CA LEU A 6 2.93 -10.30 29.25
C LEU A 6 3.81 -11.39 29.86
N LYS A 7 3.26 -12.57 30.19
CA LYS A 7 4.03 -13.73 30.66
C LYS A 7 5.18 -14.06 29.72
N TYR A 8 4.93 -14.01 28.41
CA TYR A 8 5.89 -14.35 27.36
C TYR A 8 6.95 -13.25 27.14
N ASN A 9 6.79 -12.08 27.76
CA ASN A 9 7.84 -11.07 27.80
C ASN A 9 8.84 -11.31 28.94
N ALA A 10 8.58 -12.23 29.87
CA ALA A 10 9.48 -12.50 30.99
C ALA A 10 10.76 -13.18 30.50
N CYS A 11 11.90 -12.66 30.92
CA CYS A 11 13.20 -13.26 30.68
C CYS A 11 13.80 -13.87 31.94
N LYS A 12 14.58 -14.93 31.77
CA LYS A 12 15.55 -15.44 32.73
C LYS A 12 16.95 -15.03 32.28
N ILE A 13 17.75 -14.53 33.22
CA ILE A 13 19.12 -14.10 32.99
C ILE A 13 20.01 -14.87 33.95
N ASP A 14 20.94 -15.63 33.39
CA ASP A 14 21.97 -16.34 34.13
C ASP A 14 23.33 -15.79 33.67
N ALA A 15 24.24 -15.47 34.60
CA ALA A 15 25.57 -14.96 34.28
C ALA A 15 26.57 -15.36 35.36
N ARG A 16 27.86 -15.25 35.06
CA ARG A 16 28.93 -15.25 36.06
C ARG A 16 29.51 -13.86 36.19
N VAL A 17 29.46 -13.30 37.39
CA VAL A 17 29.99 -11.97 37.69
C VAL A 17 31.11 -12.11 38.70
N ALA A 18 32.33 -11.69 38.33
CA ALA A 18 33.54 -11.85 39.14
C ALA A 18 33.76 -13.28 39.66
N GLY A 19 33.36 -14.28 38.85
CA GLY A 19 33.49 -15.71 39.17
C GLY A 19 32.38 -16.30 40.05
N GLN A 20 31.36 -15.53 40.44
CA GLN A 20 30.18 -16.01 41.16
C GLN A 20 28.96 -16.15 40.24
N ASP A 21 28.14 -17.17 40.47
CA ASP A 21 26.91 -17.38 39.72
C ASP A 21 25.87 -16.31 40.12
N SER A 22 25.35 -15.58 39.13
CA SER A 22 24.32 -14.57 39.28
C SER A 22 23.08 -14.98 38.49
N HIS A 23 21.93 -14.85 39.14
CA HIS A 23 20.63 -15.24 38.59
C HIS A 23 19.63 -14.11 38.76
N GLY A 24 18.92 -13.79 37.68
CA GLY A 24 17.96 -12.72 37.65
C GLY A 24 16.86 -12.92 36.63
N SER A 25 15.90 -12.00 36.68
CA SER A 25 14.80 -11.89 35.73
C SER A 25 15.00 -10.68 34.82
N GLY A 26 14.27 -10.64 33.73
CA GLY A 26 14.24 -9.50 32.83
C GLY A 26 12.89 -9.36 32.14
N PHE A 27 12.80 -8.35 31.28
CA PHE A 27 11.64 -8.12 30.44
C PHE A 27 12.09 -7.87 29.00
N LEU A 28 11.62 -8.70 28.07
CA LEU A 28 11.82 -8.53 26.64
C LEU A 28 10.92 -7.39 26.12
N TYR A 29 11.53 -6.27 25.79
CA TYR A 29 10.92 -5.16 25.11
C TYR A 29 11.08 -5.28 23.59
N VAL A 30 9.96 -5.32 22.88
CA VAL A 30 9.91 -5.41 21.41
C VAL A 30 10.09 -4.02 20.79
N THR A 31 11.17 -3.84 20.04
CA THR A 31 11.48 -2.57 19.38
C THR A 31 10.65 -2.38 18.10
N SER A 32 10.89 -1.30 17.35
CA SER A 32 10.14 -1.05 16.10
C SER A 32 10.60 -2.03 15.01
N PRO A 33 9.76 -2.36 14.01
CA PRO A 33 10.09 -3.31 12.94
C PRO A 33 11.45 -3.08 12.30
N GLY A 34 11.78 -1.82 11.98
CA GLY A 34 13.03 -1.45 11.33
C GLY A 34 14.29 -1.60 12.19
N SER A 35 14.18 -1.85 13.50
CA SER A 35 15.34 -2.17 14.34
C SER A 35 15.80 -3.60 14.12
N LYS A 36 17.11 -3.81 14.23
CA LYS A 36 17.76 -5.12 14.10
C LYS A 36 17.83 -5.92 15.42
N TYR A 37 17.47 -5.28 16.53
CA TYR A 37 17.55 -5.86 17.88
C TYR A 37 16.30 -5.54 18.71
N ASN A 38 15.99 -6.40 19.67
CA ASN A 38 15.10 -6.11 20.79
C ASN A 38 15.92 -5.73 22.04
N TYR A 39 15.25 -5.33 23.12
CA TYR A 39 15.91 -5.07 24.40
C TYR A 39 15.46 -6.04 25.46
N VAL A 40 16.36 -6.45 26.34
CA VAL A 40 16.01 -7.00 27.65
C VAL A 40 16.28 -5.94 28.71
N VAL A 41 15.23 -5.51 29.39
CA VAL A 41 15.30 -4.57 30.49
C VAL A 41 15.37 -5.37 31.79
N THR A 42 16.35 -5.08 32.63
CA THR A 42 16.58 -5.81 33.89
C THR A 42 17.17 -4.90 34.97
N ALA A 43 17.35 -5.40 36.18
CA ALA A 43 18.01 -4.68 37.26
C ALA A 43 19.53 -4.72 37.07
N LYS A 44 20.19 -3.58 37.30
CA LYS A 44 21.63 -3.43 37.08
C LYS A 44 22.44 -4.36 37.96
N HIS A 45 22.02 -4.55 39.21
CA HIS A 45 22.77 -5.34 40.19
C HIS A 45 22.86 -6.84 39.88
N ILE A 46 22.06 -7.36 38.95
CA ILE A 46 22.18 -8.76 38.50
C ILE A 46 23.51 -8.97 37.76
N LEU A 47 24.08 -7.90 37.21
CA LEU A 47 25.32 -7.91 36.44
C LEU A 47 26.50 -7.28 37.21
N SER A 48 26.37 -7.11 38.54
CA SER A 48 27.44 -6.62 39.43
C SER A 48 27.71 -7.61 40.57
N GLU A 49 28.86 -7.48 41.23
CA GLU A 49 29.24 -8.31 42.38
C GLU A 49 28.23 -8.19 43.53
N ASP A 50 27.74 -6.97 43.77
CA ASP A 50 26.67 -6.69 44.72
C ASP A 50 25.86 -5.45 44.32
N SER A 51 24.79 -5.14 45.07
CA SER A 51 23.89 -4.01 44.80
C SER A 51 24.49 -2.60 45.00
N THR A 52 25.72 -2.51 45.51
CA THR A 52 26.43 -1.26 45.83
C THR A 52 27.62 -0.98 44.90
N VAL A 53 28.14 -2.01 44.23
CA VAL A 53 29.23 -1.92 43.27
C VAL A 53 28.70 -1.62 41.87
N ASN A 54 29.32 -0.67 41.18
CA ASN A 54 29.00 -0.43 39.77
C ASN A 54 29.55 -1.58 38.90
N PRO A 55 28.74 -2.16 38.01
CA PRO A 55 29.15 -3.31 37.20
C PRO A 55 30.31 -2.94 36.27
N GLN A 56 31.27 -3.86 36.15
CA GLN A 56 32.32 -3.82 35.13
C GLN A 56 32.04 -4.90 34.10
N LEU A 57 32.12 -4.53 32.81
CA LEU A 57 31.83 -5.48 31.72
C LEU A 57 32.86 -6.61 31.64
N SER A 58 34.10 -6.38 32.09
CA SER A 58 35.16 -7.40 32.15
C SER A 58 34.85 -8.55 33.09
N ASP A 59 33.97 -8.32 34.07
CA ASP A 59 33.71 -9.28 35.14
C ASP A 59 32.54 -10.20 34.79
N ILE A 60 31.82 -9.90 33.69
CA ILE A 60 30.66 -10.65 33.22
C ILE A 60 31.11 -11.71 32.21
N THR A 61 30.87 -12.97 32.56
CA THR A 61 31.14 -14.15 31.74
C THR A 61 29.89 -15.05 31.69
N ASP A 62 29.82 -15.96 30.73
CA ASP A 62 28.73 -16.94 30.60
C ASP A 62 27.31 -16.34 30.61
N LEU A 63 27.13 -15.13 30.06
CA LEU A 63 25.83 -14.46 29.99
C LEU A 63 24.86 -15.23 29.10
N SER A 64 23.81 -15.78 29.72
CA SER A 64 22.72 -16.48 29.08
C SER A 64 21.41 -15.75 29.33
N ILE A 65 20.69 -15.46 28.25
CA ILE A 65 19.39 -14.78 28.28
C ILE A 65 18.37 -15.69 27.62
N MET A 66 17.27 -15.93 28.32
CA MET A 66 16.19 -16.81 27.88
C MET A 66 14.85 -16.11 28.05
N VAL A 67 13.94 -16.24 27.08
CA VAL A 67 12.59 -15.67 27.15
C VAL A 67 11.53 -16.75 27.25
N ALA A 68 10.48 -16.51 28.04
CA ALA A 68 9.39 -17.45 28.22
C ALA A 68 8.65 -17.73 26.90
N ALA A 69 8.38 -19.01 26.63
CA ALA A 69 7.64 -19.50 25.47
C ALA A 69 6.48 -20.42 25.90
N GLU A 70 5.77 -21.01 24.93
CA GLU A 70 4.71 -21.99 25.23
C GLU A 70 5.28 -23.22 25.94
N GLU A 71 6.40 -23.73 25.43
CA GLU A 71 7.12 -24.89 25.93
C GLU A 71 8.44 -24.42 26.56
N GLY A 72 8.38 -23.94 27.81
CA GLY A 72 9.58 -23.56 28.55
C GLY A 72 10.13 -22.18 28.18
N PHE A 73 11.41 -22.16 27.80
CA PHE A 73 12.16 -20.95 27.50
C PHE A 73 12.95 -21.10 26.20
N VAL A 74 13.09 -20.00 25.46
CA VAL A 74 13.89 -19.91 24.23
C VAL A 74 15.08 -18.99 24.48
N THR A 75 16.28 -19.44 24.15
CA THR A 75 17.50 -18.65 24.27
C THR A 75 17.50 -17.47 23.30
N LEU A 76 17.93 -16.31 23.78
CA LEU A 76 18.11 -15.09 23.01
C LEU A 76 19.60 -14.83 22.81
N GLU A 77 20.01 -14.66 21.56
CA GLU A 77 21.36 -14.26 21.22
C GLU A 77 21.56 -12.75 21.46
N VAL A 78 22.72 -12.37 22.02
CA VAL A 78 23.13 -10.96 22.10
C VAL A 78 23.36 -10.38 20.69
N TYR A 79 23.11 -9.08 20.53
CA TYR A 79 23.07 -8.47 19.20
C TYR A 79 24.43 -8.48 18.46
N SER A 80 25.50 -8.03 19.11
CA SER A 80 26.89 -8.16 18.63
C SER A 80 27.73 -9.07 19.53
N GLU A 81 28.95 -9.40 19.11
CA GLU A 81 29.86 -10.23 19.93
C GLU A 81 30.38 -9.49 21.18
N SER A 82 30.42 -8.16 21.13
CA SER A 82 31.02 -7.34 22.19
C SER A 82 29.98 -6.91 23.24
N LEU A 83 30.22 -7.20 24.51
CA LEU A 83 29.28 -6.88 25.60
C LEU A 83 29.11 -5.37 25.83
N ASP A 84 30.16 -4.57 25.58
CA ASP A 84 30.13 -3.10 25.68
C ASP A 84 29.16 -2.45 24.68
N GLU A 85 29.06 -3.05 23.49
CA GLU A 85 28.10 -2.65 22.49
C GLU A 85 26.68 -3.12 22.84
N ASN A 86 26.50 -4.14 23.66
CA ASN A 86 25.17 -4.70 23.93
C ASN A 86 24.53 -4.22 25.22
N ILE A 87 25.32 -3.83 26.22
CA ILE A 87 24.82 -3.55 27.56
C ILE A 87 24.90 -2.06 27.87
N PHE A 88 23.77 -1.49 28.24
CA PHE A 88 23.65 -0.15 28.78
C PHE A 88 23.34 -0.22 30.28
N PHE A 89 24.20 0.38 31.09
CA PHE A 89 23.97 0.56 32.53
C PHE A 89 23.56 1.99 32.82
N HIS A 90 22.44 2.19 33.52
CA HIS A 90 22.05 3.53 33.96
C HIS A 90 23.03 4.01 35.06
N PRO A 91 23.55 5.26 34.98
CA PRO A 91 24.55 5.74 35.92
C PRO A 91 23.99 5.91 37.34
N ARG A 92 22.71 6.25 37.47
CA ARG A 92 22.08 6.57 38.76
C ARG A 92 21.14 5.50 39.29
N TRP A 93 20.59 4.67 38.41
CA TRP A 93 19.48 3.80 38.75
C TRP A 93 19.83 2.34 38.55
N ASP A 94 19.13 1.49 39.28
CA ASP A 94 19.31 0.05 39.24
C ASP A 94 18.60 -0.57 38.03
N VAL A 95 18.99 -0.10 36.83
CA VAL A 95 18.45 -0.58 35.55
C VAL A 95 19.58 -0.80 34.55
N ALA A 96 19.51 -1.94 33.86
CA ALA A 96 20.32 -2.28 32.71
C ALA A 96 19.42 -2.61 31.50
N ILE A 97 19.90 -2.29 30.31
CA ILE A 97 19.27 -2.63 29.04
C ILE A 97 20.27 -3.41 28.20
N ILE A 98 19.87 -4.60 27.74
CA ILE A 98 20.71 -5.49 26.93
C ILE A 98 20.12 -5.61 25.52
N ARG A 99 20.92 -5.38 24.48
CA ARG A 99 20.53 -5.62 23.09
C ARG A 99 20.60 -7.10 22.75
N VAL A 100 19.49 -7.65 22.28
CA VAL A 100 19.38 -9.04 21.82
C VAL A 100 18.91 -9.07 20.38
N ARG A 101 19.36 -10.06 19.60
CA ARG A 101 18.92 -10.25 18.21
C ARG A 101 17.43 -10.45 18.16
N LYS A 102 16.79 -9.91 17.12
CA LYS A 102 15.38 -10.17 16.90
C LYS A 102 15.17 -11.61 16.46
N SER A 103 14.24 -12.28 17.13
CA SER A 103 13.74 -13.61 16.78
C SER A 103 12.22 -13.57 16.64
N TYR A 104 11.67 -14.52 15.87
CA TYR A 104 10.22 -14.65 15.72
C TYR A 104 9.63 -15.25 17.00
N LEU A 105 8.95 -14.42 17.80
CA LEU A 105 8.31 -14.82 19.05
C LEU A 105 6.81 -14.45 19.02
N PRO A 106 5.91 -15.37 18.65
CA PRO A 106 4.52 -15.03 18.29
C PRO A 106 3.66 -14.57 19.47
N ARG A 107 4.00 -14.97 20.70
CA ARG A 107 3.24 -14.61 21.92
C ARG A 107 3.79 -13.38 22.66
N VAL A 108 4.92 -12.83 22.23
CA VAL A 108 5.51 -11.65 22.87
C VAL A 108 4.72 -10.42 22.44
N VAL A 109 4.35 -9.59 23.41
CA VAL A 109 3.50 -8.41 23.17
C VAL A 109 4.34 -7.14 23.26
N LYS A 110 4.05 -6.18 22.38
CA LYS A 110 4.67 -4.86 22.40
C LYS A 110 4.11 -4.02 23.54
N VAL A 111 4.98 -3.30 24.25
CA VAL A 111 4.61 -2.38 25.33
C VAL A 111 5.23 -1.00 25.11
N TRP A 112 4.67 0.01 25.78
CA TRP A 112 5.30 1.31 25.96
C TRP A 112 5.82 1.47 27.38
N MET A 113 6.69 2.46 27.57
CA MET A 113 7.20 2.81 28.89
C MET A 113 6.39 3.96 29.48
N LYS A 114 6.11 3.88 30.78
CA LYS A 114 5.39 4.92 31.53
C LYS A 114 6.14 5.25 32.82
N ASN A 115 6.36 6.53 33.09
CA ASN A 115 6.98 7.01 34.31
C ASN A 115 6.00 6.94 35.48
N TYR A 116 6.53 6.82 36.70
CA TYR A 116 5.72 6.86 37.93
C TYR A 116 4.89 8.13 38.06
N SER A 117 5.47 9.28 37.68
CA SER A 117 4.81 10.60 37.69
C SER A 117 3.56 10.67 36.81
N GLU A 118 3.42 9.75 35.85
CA GLU A 118 2.29 9.66 34.94
C GLU A 118 1.16 8.73 35.47
N ILE A 119 1.36 8.11 36.64
CA ILE A 119 0.41 7.22 37.33
C ILE A 119 -0.09 7.94 38.59
N ASN A 120 -1.18 8.69 38.45
CA ASN A 120 -1.72 9.57 39.48
C ASN A 120 -2.85 8.96 40.34
N LYS A 121 -3.07 7.65 40.23
CA LYS A 121 -4.12 6.92 40.96
C LYS A 121 -3.59 5.57 41.40
N GLU A 122 -4.17 5.04 42.46
CA GLU A 122 -3.99 3.64 42.84
C GLU A 122 -4.31 2.72 41.66
N CYS A 123 -3.46 1.73 41.43
CA CYS A 123 -3.69 0.76 40.37
C CYS A 123 -3.03 -0.58 40.69
N LEU A 124 -3.49 -1.60 39.96
CA LEU A 124 -2.90 -2.93 39.99
C LEU A 124 -1.77 -3.01 38.95
N LEU A 125 -0.58 -3.34 39.43
CA LEU A 125 0.57 -3.72 38.63
C LEU A 125 0.71 -5.24 38.62
N LYS A 126 1.36 -5.74 37.58
CA LYS A 126 1.70 -7.15 37.43
C LYS A 126 3.17 -7.31 37.07
N CYS A 127 3.72 -8.46 37.43
CA CYS A 127 5.06 -8.86 37.06
C CYS A 127 5.07 -10.36 36.78
N HIS A 128 5.89 -10.81 35.83
CA HIS A 128 6.28 -12.20 35.70
C HIS A 128 7.79 -12.29 35.89
N ALA A 129 8.24 -13.07 36.88
CA ALA A 129 9.66 -13.22 37.20
C ALA A 129 10.06 -14.70 37.21
N CYS A 130 11.36 -14.97 37.04
CA CYS A 130 11.95 -16.27 36.79
C CYS A 130 12.92 -16.65 37.93
N PRO A 131 12.43 -17.17 39.07
CA PRO A 131 13.31 -17.53 40.18
C PRO A 131 14.13 -18.80 39.91
N ASN A 132 15.23 -18.96 40.65
CA ASN A 132 16.33 -19.89 40.36
C ASN A 132 16.13 -21.37 40.79
N PHE A 133 14.89 -21.87 40.92
CA PHE A 133 14.66 -23.24 41.43
C PHE A 133 14.08 -24.21 40.40
N GLY A 134 14.51 -24.09 39.14
CA GLY A 134 14.28 -25.13 38.12
C GLY A 134 12.84 -25.22 37.60
N ARG A 135 12.14 -24.10 37.47
CA ARG A 135 10.83 -24.04 36.80
C ARG A 135 10.98 -23.69 35.33
N ASP A 136 10.28 -24.42 34.47
CA ASP A 136 10.17 -24.11 33.04
C ASP A 136 9.14 -22.99 32.75
N HIS A 137 8.82 -22.15 33.74
CA HIS A 137 7.88 -21.04 33.56
C HIS A 137 8.12 -19.90 34.54
N SER A 138 7.76 -18.69 34.13
CA SER A 138 7.74 -17.50 34.98
C SER A 138 6.59 -17.53 35.99
N ILE A 139 6.82 -16.95 37.18
CA ILE A 139 5.85 -16.82 38.27
C ILE A 139 5.19 -15.44 38.21
N PRO A 140 3.84 -15.35 38.23
CA PRO A 140 3.12 -14.09 38.29
C PRO A 140 3.14 -13.48 39.69
N PHE A 141 3.23 -12.16 39.75
CA PHE A 141 3.03 -11.34 40.94
C PHE A 141 1.96 -10.29 40.66
N GLU A 142 1.02 -10.13 41.57
CA GLU A 142 0.05 -9.02 41.58
C GLU A 142 0.48 -8.01 42.65
N LEU A 143 0.62 -6.75 42.24
CA LEU A 143 1.30 -5.72 43.00
C LEU A 143 0.40 -4.48 43.09
N ASN A 144 -0.03 -4.09 44.28
CA ASN A 144 -0.79 -2.85 44.48
C ASN A 144 0.20 -1.67 44.53
N TYR A 145 -0.07 -0.66 43.71
CA TYR A 145 0.70 0.58 43.66
C TYR A 145 -0.14 1.74 44.18
N HIS A 146 0.45 2.52 45.09
CA HIS A 146 -0.06 3.82 45.53
C HIS A 146 0.91 4.94 45.13
N PRO A 147 0.45 6.08 44.58
CA PRO A 147 1.33 7.16 44.13
C PRO A 147 2.27 7.72 45.21
N ASP A 148 1.85 7.68 46.47
CA ASP A 148 2.63 8.21 47.61
C ASP A 148 3.70 7.24 48.13
N ASP A 149 3.70 5.97 47.70
CA ASP A 149 4.53 4.90 48.28
C ASP A 149 5.99 4.90 47.75
N LYS A 150 6.46 5.97 47.09
CA LYS A 150 7.86 6.17 46.65
C LYS A 150 8.54 4.89 46.10
N HIS A 151 7.92 4.27 45.08
CA HIS A 151 8.40 3.05 44.39
C HIS A 151 8.26 1.73 45.16
N LEU A 152 7.67 1.75 46.36
CA LEU A 152 7.23 0.53 47.05
C LEU A 152 5.90 0.07 46.47
N VAL A 153 5.76 -1.25 46.34
CA VAL A 153 4.52 -1.91 45.92
C VAL A 153 4.21 -3.07 46.85
N HIS A 154 2.93 -3.23 47.18
CA HIS A 154 2.47 -4.31 48.05
C HIS A 154 2.11 -5.55 47.23
N CYS A 155 2.73 -6.68 47.53
CA CYS A 155 2.47 -7.95 46.87
C CYS A 155 1.21 -8.61 47.45
N ASN A 156 0.25 -8.93 46.58
CA ASN A 156 -0.98 -9.61 46.97
C ASN A 156 -0.80 -11.13 47.11
N SER A 157 0.33 -11.67 46.66
CA SER A 157 0.63 -13.10 46.74
C SER A 157 1.24 -13.43 48.12
N GLU A 158 0.70 -14.44 48.81
CA GLU A 158 1.28 -14.92 50.06
C GLU A 158 2.63 -15.62 49.80
N ILE A 159 3.73 -14.88 49.99
CA ILE A 159 5.07 -15.44 49.94
C ILE A 159 5.42 -16.00 51.32
N LYS A 160 5.29 -17.33 51.49
CA LYS A 160 5.61 -18.00 52.77
C LYS A 160 7.11 -18.07 53.07
N ASN A 161 7.96 -18.11 52.06
CA ASN A 161 9.42 -18.14 52.19
C ASN A 161 10.06 -17.41 51.00
N ILE A 162 10.64 -16.24 51.27
CA ILE A 162 11.26 -15.38 50.25
C ILE A 162 12.53 -15.98 49.64
N HIS A 163 13.23 -16.87 50.35
CA HIS A 163 14.46 -17.51 49.84
C HIS A 163 14.21 -18.42 48.63
N HIS A 164 12.99 -18.92 48.47
CA HIS A 164 12.61 -19.65 47.26
C HIS A 164 12.46 -18.74 46.05
N TYR A 165 12.42 -17.42 46.21
CA TYR A 165 12.23 -16.46 45.13
C TYR A 165 13.53 -15.74 44.76
N HIS A 166 14.69 -16.33 45.05
CA HIS A 166 15.97 -15.83 44.54
C HIS A 166 15.94 -15.74 43.01
N GLY A 167 16.33 -14.60 42.44
CA GLY A 167 16.32 -14.35 40.99
C GLY A 167 15.11 -13.58 40.46
N ILE A 168 14.17 -13.14 41.31
CA ILE A 168 13.04 -12.30 40.85
C ILE A 168 13.42 -10.86 40.48
N SER A 169 14.57 -10.37 40.94
CA SER A 169 15.09 -9.05 40.58
C SER A 169 15.17 -8.89 39.05
N GLY A 170 14.95 -7.68 38.55
CA GLY A 170 14.89 -7.39 37.12
C GLY A 170 13.59 -7.78 36.42
N GLY A 171 12.67 -8.49 37.09
CA GLY A 171 11.36 -8.82 36.54
C GLY A 171 10.60 -7.55 36.16
N GLY A 172 10.11 -7.47 34.92
CA GLY A 172 9.41 -6.29 34.42
C GLY A 172 8.05 -6.10 35.09
N VAL A 173 7.79 -4.89 35.56
CA VAL A 173 6.56 -4.50 36.24
C VAL A 173 5.74 -3.60 35.33
N TYR A 174 4.48 -3.94 35.12
CA TYR A 174 3.61 -3.32 34.12
C TYR A 174 2.17 -3.15 34.61
N LEU A 175 1.41 -2.26 33.98
CA LEU A 175 0.00 -2.02 34.30
C LEU A 175 -0.85 -3.25 33.97
N ALA A 176 -1.73 -3.68 34.89
CA ALA A 176 -2.61 -4.83 34.65
C ALA A 176 -3.61 -4.62 33.49
N ASP A 177 -4.00 -3.36 33.25
CA ASP A 177 -5.09 -3.01 32.33
C ASP A 177 -4.65 -2.24 31.08
N ALA A 178 -3.35 -2.03 30.89
CA ALA A 178 -2.82 -1.30 29.74
C ALA A 178 -1.40 -1.76 29.40
N PRO A 179 -0.98 -1.68 28.12
CA PRO A 179 0.31 -2.21 27.64
C PRO A 179 1.48 -1.26 27.97
N TYR A 180 1.62 -0.90 29.24
CA TYR A 180 2.70 -0.05 29.73
C TYR A 180 3.55 -0.78 30.77
N MET A 181 4.85 -0.85 30.53
CA MET A 181 5.85 -1.19 31.52
C MET A 181 6.22 0.07 32.30
N VAL A 182 6.31 -0.07 33.62
CA VAL A 182 6.55 1.03 34.56
C VAL A 182 7.98 0.99 35.06
N SER A 183 8.47 -0.19 35.47
CA SER A 183 9.83 -0.38 36.00
C SER A 183 10.19 -1.88 36.03
N VAL A 184 11.27 -2.23 36.72
CA VAL A 184 11.69 -3.58 37.08
C VAL A 184 11.73 -3.74 38.59
N ILE A 185 11.60 -4.98 39.08
CA ILE A 185 11.85 -5.30 40.49
C ILE A 185 13.32 -5.03 40.80
N SER A 186 13.60 -4.20 41.81
CA SER A 186 14.98 -3.95 42.26
C SER A 186 15.32 -4.85 43.44
N LYS A 187 14.57 -4.76 44.55
CA LYS A 187 14.86 -5.54 45.77
C LYS A 187 13.62 -5.71 46.65
N TYR A 188 13.70 -6.60 47.63
CA TYR A 188 12.78 -6.61 48.77
C TYR A 188 13.44 -5.86 49.94
N PRO A 189 12.84 -4.76 50.44
CA PRO A 189 13.51 -3.85 51.36
C PRO A 189 13.55 -4.33 52.82
N PHE A 190 12.71 -5.31 53.19
CA PHE A 190 12.61 -5.83 54.56
C PHE A 190 13.12 -7.27 54.64
N VAL A 191 13.74 -7.61 55.76
CA VAL A 191 14.18 -8.97 56.09
C VAL A 191 12.97 -9.90 56.08
N ASP A 192 13.15 -11.13 55.60
CA ASP A 192 12.12 -12.18 55.52
C ASP A 192 10.81 -11.78 54.83
N PHE A 193 10.79 -10.68 54.09
CA PHE A 193 9.61 -10.19 53.37
C PHE A 193 8.40 -9.86 54.29
N GLU A 194 8.64 -9.50 55.55
CA GLU A 194 7.62 -9.33 56.61
C GLU A 194 6.45 -8.40 56.25
N MET A 195 6.67 -7.40 55.39
CA MET A 195 5.64 -6.44 54.95
C MET A 195 4.97 -6.79 53.62
N ASN A 196 5.30 -7.93 53.02
CA ASN A 196 4.89 -8.31 51.66
C ASN A 196 5.17 -7.22 50.61
N GLN A 197 6.24 -6.43 50.76
CA GLN A 197 6.54 -5.29 49.89
C GLN A 197 7.76 -5.54 49.01
N LEU A 198 7.67 -5.08 47.76
CA LEU A 198 8.79 -5.03 46.82
C LEU A 198 9.15 -3.57 46.53
N MET A 199 10.44 -3.32 46.33
CA MET A 199 10.98 -2.05 45.85
C MET A 199 11.22 -2.15 44.35
N LEU A 200 10.62 -1.24 43.59
CA LEU A 200 10.86 -1.10 42.16
C LEU A 200 12.06 -0.19 41.90
N ALA A 201 12.75 -0.38 40.77
CA ALA A 201 13.83 0.51 40.38
C ALA A 201 13.28 1.93 40.15
N GLN A 202 14.00 2.94 40.63
CA GLN A 202 13.73 4.34 40.28
C GLN A 202 14.05 4.50 38.80
N VAL A 203 13.08 4.99 38.00
CA VAL A 203 13.27 5.17 36.56
C VAL A 203 12.59 6.43 36.06
N ASP A 204 13.25 7.07 35.11
CA ASP A 204 12.72 8.07 34.18
C ASP A 204 13.07 7.59 32.76
N TRP A 205 12.05 7.16 32.05
CA TRP A 205 12.16 6.65 30.70
C TRP A 205 12.47 7.74 29.67
N ASP A 206 12.25 9.02 30.00
CA ASP A 206 12.63 10.13 29.12
C ASP A 206 14.15 10.36 29.17
N GLU A 207 14.75 10.34 30.37
CA GLU A 207 16.21 10.37 30.53
C GLU A 207 16.88 9.18 29.84
N ILE A 208 16.38 7.97 30.08
CA ILE A 208 16.90 6.75 29.44
C ILE A 208 16.81 6.89 27.91
N ASN A 209 15.72 7.43 27.37
CA ASN A 209 15.56 7.63 25.93
C ASN A 209 16.57 8.60 25.32
N GLU A 210 16.94 9.68 26.02
CA GLU A 210 18.00 10.58 25.56
C GLU A 210 19.37 9.87 25.57
N MET A 211 19.67 9.12 26.62
CA MET A 211 20.92 8.33 26.68
C MET A 211 20.99 7.24 25.59
N LEU A 212 19.87 6.56 25.31
CA LEU A 212 19.80 5.60 24.20
C LEU A 212 20.03 6.29 22.85
N TYR A 213 19.45 7.48 22.65
CA TYR A 213 19.63 8.25 21.43
C TYR A 213 21.06 8.74 21.21
N GLU A 214 21.72 9.24 22.25
CA GLU A 214 23.14 9.60 22.22
C GLU A 214 24.02 8.42 21.79
N ARG A 215 23.67 7.20 22.23
CA ARG A 215 24.33 5.94 21.83
C ARG A 215 23.95 5.44 20.43
N GLN A 216 23.10 6.15 19.68
CA GLN A 216 22.54 5.70 18.41
C GLN A 216 21.71 4.40 18.55
N TRP A 217 21.11 4.19 19.73
CA TRP A 217 20.19 3.10 20.00
C TRP A 217 18.73 3.55 19.82
N GLN A 218 17.84 2.62 19.50
CA GLN A 218 16.44 2.95 19.30
C GLN A 218 15.79 3.38 20.62
N LYS A 219 15.12 4.55 20.64
CA LYS A 219 14.28 4.98 21.78
C LYS A 219 13.18 3.95 22.07
N LEU A 220 12.85 3.81 23.35
CA LEU A 220 11.69 3.10 23.88
C LEU A 220 10.43 3.94 23.64
N GLY A 221 9.36 3.32 23.14
CA GLY A 221 8.09 4.00 22.90
C GLY A 221 7.43 4.47 24.19
N ARG A 222 6.95 5.72 24.21
CA ARG A 222 6.30 6.36 25.38
C ARG A 222 4.78 6.49 25.23
N GLY A 223 4.23 6.16 24.06
CA GLY A 223 2.82 6.41 23.76
C GLY A 223 2.48 6.22 22.30
N ALA A 224 1.23 6.57 21.97
CA ALA A 224 0.73 6.52 20.60
C ALA A 224 1.56 7.42 19.68
N SER A 225 1.63 7.01 18.41
CA SER A 225 2.27 7.78 17.35
C SER A 225 1.38 7.76 16.12
N THR A 226 1.82 8.40 15.04
CA THR A 226 1.12 8.30 13.75
C THR A 226 1.08 6.89 13.18
N LYS A 227 1.95 5.98 13.64
CA LYS A 227 2.05 4.59 13.16
C LYS A 227 1.59 3.55 14.17
N THR A 228 1.32 3.94 15.40
CA THR A 228 1.06 3.00 16.50
C THR A 228 -0.08 3.46 17.38
N ARG A 229 -0.94 2.52 17.80
CA ARG A 229 -2.12 2.79 18.64
C ARG A 229 -2.37 1.64 19.61
N ILE A 230 -3.05 1.90 20.72
CA ILE A 230 -3.61 0.85 21.58
C ILE A 230 -4.94 0.42 20.96
N ALA A 231 -5.03 -0.85 20.59
CA ALA A 231 -6.22 -1.48 20.03
C ALA A 231 -7.29 -1.75 21.11
N GLN A 232 -8.48 -2.16 20.69
CA GLN A 232 -9.62 -2.41 21.58
C GLN A 232 -9.38 -3.58 22.55
N ASP A 233 -8.51 -4.51 22.16
CA ASP A 233 -8.04 -5.64 22.95
C ASP A 233 -6.86 -5.29 23.89
N LYS A 234 -6.54 -4.00 24.03
CA LYS A 234 -5.45 -3.47 24.86
C LYS A 234 -4.04 -3.84 24.37
N THR A 235 -3.89 -4.39 23.16
CA THR A 235 -2.57 -4.61 22.54
C THR A 235 -2.09 -3.36 21.81
N ILE A 236 -0.78 -3.22 21.62
CA ILE A 236 -0.24 -2.15 20.77
C ILE A 236 -0.12 -2.68 19.34
N ILE A 237 -0.76 -1.98 18.41
CA ILE A 237 -0.65 -2.24 16.97
C ILE A 237 0.32 -1.26 16.32
N ASP A 238 1.03 -1.73 15.29
CA ASP A 238 2.01 -0.96 14.53
C ASP A 238 1.79 -1.21 13.03
N LEU A 239 1.54 -0.15 12.27
CA LEU A 239 1.27 -0.24 10.84
C LEU A 239 2.41 -0.90 10.05
N ARG A 240 3.63 -0.89 10.57
CA ARG A 240 4.80 -1.47 9.89
C ARG A 240 4.92 -2.99 10.06
N GLU A 241 4.16 -3.59 10.97
CA GLU A 241 4.17 -5.03 11.28
C GLU A 241 2.79 -5.54 11.71
N MET A 242 1.72 -5.05 11.06
CA MET A 242 0.35 -5.41 11.42
C MET A 242 0.15 -6.92 11.24
N SER A 243 -0.25 -7.61 12.30
CA SER A 243 -0.65 -9.02 12.21
C SER A 243 -2.07 -9.12 11.69
N VAL A 244 -2.25 -9.76 10.52
CA VAL A 244 -3.55 -10.06 9.93
C VAL A 244 -3.57 -11.53 9.50
N ASN A 245 -4.58 -12.29 9.94
CA ASN A 245 -4.72 -13.75 9.73
C ASN A 245 -3.42 -14.55 9.93
N GLY A 246 -2.64 -14.19 10.95
CA GLY A 246 -1.40 -14.88 11.32
C GLY A 246 -0.15 -14.53 10.49
N THR A 247 -0.23 -13.56 9.57
CA THR A 247 0.94 -13.00 8.86
C THR A 247 1.19 -11.55 9.25
N ARG A 248 2.47 -11.17 9.34
CA ARG A 248 2.88 -9.77 9.61
C ARG A 248 3.00 -8.99 8.30
N LEU A 249 2.27 -7.89 8.18
CA LEU A 249 2.19 -7.07 6.98
C LEU A 249 2.60 -5.61 7.26
N ASN A 250 3.31 -5.00 6.32
CA ASN A 250 3.65 -3.57 6.39
C ASN A 250 2.56 -2.75 5.70
N LEU A 251 1.55 -2.33 6.47
CA LEU A 251 0.46 -1.50 5.97
C LEU A 251 0.88 -0.03 5.77
N ASP A 252 1.97 0.45 6.39
CA ASP A 252 2.49 1.82 6.19
C ASP A 252 3.05 2.02 4.78
N THR A 253 3.82 1.05 4.27
CA THR A 253 4.34 1.07 2.90
C THR A 253 3.26 0.72 1.89
N ALA A 254 2.43 -0.29 2.18
CA ALA A 254 1.30 -0.64 1.32
C ALA A 254 0.32 0.54 1.12
N LEU A 255 0.10 1.38 2.14
CA LEU A 255 -0.72 2.58 2.03
C LEU A 255 -0.12 3.62 1.05
N LYS A 256 1.21 3.77 1.04
CA LYS A 256 1.92 4.66 0.10
C LYS A 256 1.87 4.10 -1.32
N ASN A 257 2.06 2.79 -1.47
CA ASN A 257 1.98 2.09 -2.74
C ASN A 257 0.56 2.17 -3.31
N LEU A 258 -0.47 1.92 -2.49
CA LEU A 258 -1.87 2.05 -2.90
C LEU A 258 -2.22 3.47 -3.37
N ARG A 259 -1.69 4.50 -2.70
CA ARG A 259 -1.89 5.89 -3.14
C ARG A 259 -1.32 6.15 -4.54
N ARG A 260 -0.21 5.49 -4.89
CA ARG A 260 0.39 5.57 -6.23
C ARG A 260 -0.43 4.78 -7.24
N ASP A 261 -0.85 3.55 -6.93
CA ASP A 261 -1.73 2.74 -7.78
C ASP A 261 -3.05 3.46 -8.09
N MET A 262 -3.62 4.19 -7.13
CA MET A 262 -4.87 4.92 -7.34
C MET A 262 -4.79 6.08 -8.34
N ILE A 263 -3.58 6.52 -8.75
CA ILE A 263 -3.41 7.66 -9.67
C ILE A 263 -3.99 7.36 -11.06
N ASP A 264 -3.93 6.11 -11.50
CA ASP A 264 -4.36 5.67 -12.82
C ASP A 264 -5.56 4.70 -12.80
N ASP A 265 -6.25 4.58 -11.65
CA ASP A 265 -7.48 3.81 -11.48
C ASP A 265 -8.48 4.09 -12.60
N TRP A 266 -9.04 3.05 -13.22
CA TRP A 266 -10.03 3.26 -14.28
C TRP A 266 -11.37 3.83 -13.77
N PHE A 267 -11.66 3.62 -12.49
CA PHE A 267 -12.85 4.09 -11.78
C PHE A 267 -12.41 4.82 -10.49
N PHE A 268 -12.25 6.14 -10.58
CA PHE A 268 -11.74 6.93 -9.46
C PHE A 268 -12.78 7.14 -8.36
N ASP A 269 -12.35 7.08 -7.09
CA ASP A 269 -13.18 7.51 -5.96
C ASP A 269 -13.39 9.04 -6.00
N PRO A 270 -14.63 9.55 -5.84
CA PRO A 270 -14.93 10.98 -5.89
C PRO A 270 -14.22 11.85 -4.85
N LEU A 271 -13.61 11.25 -3.82
CA LEU A 271 -12.79 11.91 -2.81
C LEU A 271 -11.33 11.43 -2.81
N GLN A 272 -10.92 10.62 -3.80
CA GLN A 272 -9.62 9.94 -3.87
C GLN A 272 -9.26 9.23 -2.56
N TYR A 273 -10.25 8.65 -1.88
CA TYR A 273 -10.06 7.98 -0.61
C TYR A 273 -9.35 8.84 0.45
N VAL A 274 -9.47 10.18 0.42
CA VAL A 274 -8.82 11.04 1.43
C VAL A 274 -9.21 10.65 2.86
N ASP A 275 -10.41 10.10 3.03
CA ASP A 275 -10.97 9.58 4.28
C ASP A 275 -10.40 8.21 4.69
N LEU A 276 -9.96 7.37 3.76
CA LEU A 276 -9.47 6.00 4.05
C LEU A 276 -7.96 5.85 3.89
N CYS A 277 -7.35 6.56 2.93
CA CYS A 277 -5.92 6.51 2.60
C CYS A 277 -5.07 7.31 3.59
N ASN A 278 -5.27 7.07 4.89
CA ASN A 278 -4.53 7.68 5.99
C ASN A 278 -4.29 6.66 7.11
N GLN A 279 -3.27 6.91 7.92
CA GLN A 279 -2.84 5.99 8.98
C GLN A 279 -3.89 5.84 10.10
N ASP A 280 -4.63 6.90 10.41
CA ASP A 280 -5.64 6.89 11.46
C ASP A 280 -6.78 5.92 11.15
N PHE A 281 -7.29 5.93 9.91
CA PHE A 281 -8.32 5.00 9.47
C PHE A 281 -7.84 3.56 9.58
N VAL A 282 -6.65 3.25 9.08
CA VAL A 282 -6.11 1.87 9.10
C VAL A 282 -5.90 1.39 10.54
N LEU A 283 -5.37 2.24 11.42
CA LEU A 283 -5.22 1.91 12.84
C LEU A 283 -6.57 1.68 13.53
N ASP A 284 -7.59 2.50 13.26
CA ASP A 284 -8.92 2.32 13.83
C ASP A 284 -9.63 1.08 13.28
N TYR A 285 -9.49 0.81 11.98
CA TYR A 285 -10.08 -0.36 11.32
C TYR A 285 -9.52 -1.68 11.91
N PHE A 286 -8.20 -1.77 12.06
CA PHE A 286 -7.52 -2.94 12.63
C PHE A 286 -7.41 -2.89 14.17
N SER A 287 -8.11 -1.97 14.84
CA SER A 287 -8.16 -1.93 16.31
C SER A 287 -8.97 -3.09 16.91
N SER A 288 -9.83 -3.73 16.12
CA SER A 288 -10.55 -4.94 16.51
C SER A 288 -9.67 -6.17 16.32
N GLN A 289 -9.53 -6.98 17.37
CA GLN A 289 -8.81 -8.26 17.30
C GLN A 289 -9.47 -9.22 16.30
N ASP A 290 -10.80 -9.28 16.28
CA ASP A 290 -11.56 -10.15 15.37
C ASP A 290 -11.29 -9.83 13.90
N VAL A 291 -11.20 -8.54 13.56
CA VAL A 291 -10.82 -8.09 12.21
C VAL A 291 -9.40 -8.53 11.85
N ARG A 292 -8.47 -8.54 12.82
CA ARG A 292 -7.08 -8.96 12.60
C ARG A 292 -6.92 -10.47 12.51
N GLU A 293 -7.70 -11.26 13.26
CA GLU A 293 -7.53 -12.71 13.32
C GLU A 293 -8.42 -13.46 12.30
N HIS A 294 -9.54 -12.86 11.91
CA HIS A 294 -10.56 -13.47 11.05
C HIS A 294 -10.96 -12.56 9.88
N TYR A 295 -10.01 -11.80 9.33
CA TYR A 295 -10.28 -10.97 8.15
C TYR A 295 -10.79 -11.83 7.00
N LYS A 296 -11.86 -11.38 6.35
CA LYS A 296 -12.43 -12.01 5.15
C LYS A 296 -12.44 -11.01 4.02
N PHE A 297 -11.81 -11.38 2.91
CA PHE A 297 -11.87 -10.62 1.67
C PHE A 297 -13.31 -10.59 1.14
N GLN A 298 -13.64 -9.52 0.41
CA GLN A 298 -14.92 -9.38 -0.24
C GLN A 298 -14.79 -9.63 -1.74
N GLU A 299 -15.90 -10.01 -2.36
CA GLU A 299 -15.99 -10.14 -3.81
C GLU A 299 -15.64 -8.81 -4.49
N MET A 300 -14.75 -8.86 -5.48
CA MET A 300 -14.43 -7.72 -6.32
C MET A 300 -15.51 -7.51 -7.37
N GLU A 301 -15.91 -6.25 -7.58
CA GLU A 301 -16.84 -5.95 -8.66
C GLU A 301 -16.16 -6.09 -10.02
N VAL A 302 -16.80 -6.84 -10.92
CA VAL A 302 -16.38 -6.96 -12.31
C VAL A 302 -17.07 -5.89 -13.15
N LEU A 303 -16.28 -4.96 -13.68
CA LEU A 303 -16.69 -3.90 -14.58
C LEU A 303 -15.96 -4.02 -15.93
N TYR A 304 -16.39 -3.23 -16.92
CA TYR A 304 -15.90 -3.34 -18.28
C TYR A 304 -15.48 -1.98 -18.85
N ILE A 305 -14.37 -1.99 -19.58
CA ILE A 305 -13.76 -0.80 -20.18
C ILE A 305 -13.59 -1.02 -21.68
N PRO A 306 -13.95 -0.04 -22.54
CA PRO A 306 -13.81 -0.19 -23.97
C PRO A 306 -12.33 -0.29 -24.40
N LYS A 307 -12.03 -1.16 -25.38
CA LYS A 307 -10.79 -1.15 -26.15
C LYS A 307 -10.99 -0.44 -27.49
N GLU A 308 -9.90 -0.06 -28.14
CA GLU A 308 -9.93 0.50 -29.50
C GLU A 308 -10.61 -0.44 -30.51
N SER A 309 -10.54 -1.76 -30.30
CA SER A 309 -11.19 -2.77 -31.13
C SER A 309 -12.68 -2.99 -30.83
N LEU A 310 -13.35 -2.05 -30.13
CA LEU A 310 -14.75 -2.10 -29.68
C LEU A 310 -15.10 -3.20 -28.66
N VAL A 311 -14.26 -4.22 -28.51
CA VAL A 311 -14.40 -5.22 -27.43
C VAL A 311 -14.06 -4.60 -26.08
N GLN A 312 -14.51 -5.24 -25.00
CA GLN A 312 -14.28 -4.73 -23.65
C GLN A 312 -13.14 -5.47 -22.93
N ARG A 313 -12.51 -4.77 -22.00
CA ARG A 313 -11.55 -5.28 -21.03
C ARG A 313 -12.25 -5.45 -19.69
N LYS A 314 -12.08 -6.61 -19.07
CA LYS A 314 -12.52 -6.89 -17.70
C LYS A 314 -11.69 -6.07 -16.71
N ALA A 315 -12.35 -5.44 -15.75
CA ALA A 315 -11.74 -4.71 -14.66
C ALA A 315 -12.32 -5.22 -13.34
N MET A 316 -11.46 -5.72 -12.46
CA MET A 316 -11.86 -6.17 -11.11
C MET A 316 -11.57 -5.04 -10.13
N VAL A 317 -12.61 -4.50 -9.51
CA VAL A 317 -12.54 -3.35 -8.60
C VAL A 317 -12.84 -3.83 -7.19
N GLY A 318 -11.80 -3.86 -6.34
CA GLY A 318 -11.93 -4.20 -4.92
C GLY A 318 -12.18 -2.98 -4.03
N ASN A 319 -12.66 -3.26 -2.82
CA ASN A 319 -12.76 -2.24 -1.78
C ASN A 319 -11.36 -1.78 -1.34
N PHE A 320 -11.31 -0.65 -0.64
CA PHE A 320 -10.05 -0.04 -0.22
C PHE A 320 -9.18 -0.95 0.66
N VAL A 321 -9.78 -1.66 1.63
CA VAL A 321 -9.03 -2.47 2.60
C VAL A 321 -8.49 -3.74 1.95
N ASP A 322 -9.26 -4.39 1.09
CA ASP A 322 -8.81 -5.55 0.30
C ASP A 322 -7.65 -5.19 -0.62
N ARG A 323 -7.71 -4.02 -1.28
CA ARG A 323 -6.59 -3.51 -2.10
C ARG A 323 -5.35 -3.24 -1.25
N LEU A 324 -5.51 -2.66 -0.06
CA LEU A 324 -4.41 -2.40 0.86
C LEU A 324 -3.73 -3.69 1.31
N LEU A 325 -4.52 -4.69 1.72
CA LEU A 325 -4.01 -6.00 2.13
C LEU A 325 -3.38 -6.76 0.96
N TYR A 326 -3.98 -6.72 -0.22
CA TYR A 326 -3.41 -7.33 -1.43
C TYR A 326 -2.01 -6.80 -1.73
N ILE A 327 -1.85 -5.47 -1.74
CA ILE A 327 -0.55 -4.83 -1.93
C ILE A 327 0.43 -5.24 -0.83
N ALA A 328 0.00 -5.24 0.44
CA ALA A 328 0.87 -5.60 1.56
C ALA A 328 1.34 -7.08 1.52
N ILE A 329 0.44 -7.99 1.12
CA ILE A 329 0.74 -9.42 0.96
C ILE A 329 1.75 -9.61 -0.18
N VAL A 330 1.51 -8.99 -1.34
CA VAL A 330 2.42 -9.10 -2.48
C VAL A 330 3.76 -8.42 -2.21
N GLU A 331 3.77 -7.25 -1.56
CA GLU A 331 5.00 -6.55 -1.16
C GLU A 331 5.88 -7.42 -0.26
N LYS A 332 5.29 -8.19 0.64
CA LYS A 332 6.01 -9.16 1.48
C LYS A 332 6.64 -10.29 0.67
N LEU A 333 5.94 -10.79 -0.34
CA LEU A 333 6.42 -11.90 -1.18
C LEU A 333 7.36 -11.44 -2.30
N ALA A 334 7.35 -10.15 -2.64
CA ALA A 334 8.09 -9.60 -3.78
C ALA A 334 9.60 -9.84 -3.72
N PRO A 335 10.31 -9.74 -2.57
CA PRO A 335 11.73 -10.07 -2.50
C PRO A 335 12.03 -11.52 -2.91
N LEU A 336 11.18 -12.47 -2.49
CA LEU A 336 11.32 -13.89 -2.84
C LEU A 336 11.11 -14.08 -4.35
N MET A 337 10.07 -13.47 -4.92
CA MET A 337 9.80 -13.56 -6.37
C MET A 337 10.93 -12.97 -7.22
N GLU A 338 11.48 -11.82 -6.81
CA GLU A 338 12.52 -11.11 -7.55
C GLU A 338 13.80 -11.94 -7.74
N GLU A 339 14.10 -12.86 -6.83
CA GLU A 339 15.25 -13.78 -6.94
C GLU A 339 15.13 -14.76 -8.11
N TYR A 340 13.90 -15.07 -8.56
CA TYR A 340 13.62 -16.01 -9.64
C TYR A 340 13.31 -15.33 -10.98
N ILE A 341 13.18 -14.00 -11.00
CA ILE A 341 12.90 -13.24 -12.24
C ILE A 341 14.22 -12.96 -12.98
N SER A 342 14.34 -13.50 -14.20
CA SER A 342 15.51 -13.31 -15.05
C SER A 342 15.86 -11.84 -15.28
N SER A 343 17.15 -11.51 -15.38
CA SER A 343 17.65 -10.16 -15.67
C SER A 343 17.22 -9.62 -17.04
N ARG A 344 16.74 -10.50 -17.95
CA ARG A 344 16.20 -10.15 -19.27
C ARG A 344 14.70 -9.79 -19.25
N VAL A 345 14.08 -9.79 -18.08
CA VAL A 345 12.69 -9.34 -17.89
C VAL A 345 12.71 -7.92 -17.36
N TYR A 346 12.01 -7.01 -18.03
CA TYR A 346 12.07 -5.57 -17.74
C TYR A 346 10.79 -5.05 -17.05
N ALA A 347 9.67 -5.76 -17.19
CA ALA A 347 8.41 -5.35 -16.58
C ALA A 347 8.35 -5.59 -15.07
N ALA A 348 7.64 -4.71 -14.35
CA ALA A 348 7.28 -4.82 -12.93
C ALA A 348 8.35 -5.43 -12.02
N ARG A 349 9.59 -4.94 -12.15
CA ARG A 349 10.70 -5.31 -11.28
C ARG A 349 10.53 -4.69 -9.91
N LEU A 350 10.83 -5.44 -8.85
CA LEU A 350 10.81 -4.91 -7.49
C LEU A 350 11.76 -3.70 -7.41
N ASN A 351 11.24 -2.58 -6.90
CA ASN A 351 12.07 -1.39 -6.76
C ASN A 351 13.02 -1.54 -5.56
N ARG A 352 14.31 -1.31 -5.79
CA ARG A 352 15.34 -1.28 -4.74
C ARG A 352 15.85 0.15 -4.45
N SER A 353 15.22 1.17 -5.03
CA SER A 353 15.65 2.57 -4.93
C SER A 353 14.91 3.37 -3.84
N GLU A 354 15.35 4.60 -3.61
CA GLU A 354 14.92 5.44 -2.47
C GLU A 354 13.52 6.08 -2.61
N ASP A 355 12.87 6.04 -3.78
CA ASP A 355 11.54 6.65 -3.98
C ASP A 355 10.40 5.84 -3.34
N ASN A 356 10.72 4.70 -2.71
CA ASN A 356 9.82 3.86 -1.90
C ASN A 356 8.56 3.36 -2.64
N SER A 357 8.60 3.21 -3.97
CA SER A 357 7.50 2.55 -4.69
C SER A 357 7.68 1.04 -4.75
N LEU A 358 6.58 0.30 -4.93
CA LEU A 358 6.61 -1.16 -5.03
C LEU A 358 7.44 -1.65 -6.24
N ILE A 359 7.16 -1.14 -7.43
CA ILE A 359 7.88 -1.50 -8.66
C ILE A 359 8.73 -0.36 -9.21
N ALA A 360 9.83 -0.73 -9.87
CA ALA A 360 10.68 0.20 -10.61
C ALA A 360 9.89 0.91 -11.71
N ASN A 361 10.34 2.10 -12.12
CA ASN A 361 9.65 2.89 -13.12
C ASN A 361 9.52 2.13 -14.47
N GLY A 362 8.28 1.71 -14.80
CA GLY A 362 7.99 0.90 -15.98
C GLY A 362 8.32 1.58 -17.31
N VAL A 363 8.18 2.91 -17.40
CA VAL A 363 8.55 3.66 -18.61
C VAL A 363 10.05 3.58 -18.86
N ASN A 364 10.86 3.77 -17.82
CA ASN A 364 12.31 3.66 -17.95
C ASN A 364 12.73 2.22 -18.30
N GLN A 365 12.08 1.21 -17.71
CA GLN A 365 12.35 -0.19 -18.05
C GLN A 365 11.96 -0.55 -19.49
N TRP A 366 10.81 -0.06 -19.96
CA TRP A 366 10.37 -0.21 -21.35
C TRP A 366 11.37 0.41 -22.33
N ILE A 367 11.85 1.63 -22.04
CA ILE A 367 12.87 2.31 -22.84
C ILE A 367 14.18 1.50 -22.84
N LYS A 368 14.64 1.01 -21.69
CA LYS A 368 15.85 0.17 -21.59
C LYS A 368 15.74 -1.09 -22.46
N MET A 369 14.60 -1.78 -22.41
CA MET A 369 14.36 -2.96 -23.25
C MET A 369 14.35 -2.60 -24.74
N ASN A 370 13.71 -1.49 -25.13
CA ASN A 370 13.70 -1.07 -26.53
C ASN A 370 15.11 -0.74 -27.07
N TYR A 371 16.00 -0.19 -26.23
CA TYR A 371 17.41 0.00 -26.61
C TYR A 371 18.14 -1.34 -26.82
N LEU A 372 17.88 -2.33 -25.96
CA LEU A 372 18.42 -3.68 -26.15
C LEU A 372 17.93 -4.31 -27.48
N ILE A 373 16.64 -4.15 -27.78
CA ILE A 373 16.07 -4.64 -29.04
C ILE A 373 16.70 -3.91 -30.23
N ASP A 374 16.90 -2.60 -30.14
CA ASP A 374 17.53 -1.81 -31.20
C ASP A 374 18.98 -2.25 -31.47
N GLU A 375 19.74 -2.55 -30.41
CA GLU A 375 21.09 -3.15 -30.52
C GLU A 375 21.05 -4.50 -31.24
N TRP A 376 20.03 -5.33 -31.00
CA TRP A 376 19.87 -6.60 -31.73
C TRP A 376 19.61 -6.38 -33.22
N LEU A 377 18.80 -5.38 -33.57
CA LEU A 377 18.54 -5.03 -34.97
C LEU A 377 19.84 -4.57 -35.68
N GLU A 378 20.73 -3.88 -34.98
CA GLU A 378 22.02 -3.42 -35.52
C GLU A 378 22.99 -4.56 -35.86
N LYS A 379 22.86 -5.74 -35.22
CA LYS A 379 23.67 -6.92 -35.56
C LYS A 379 23.48 -7.37 -37.01
N GLY A 380 22.31 -7.11 -37.60
CA GLY A 380 22.03 -7.28 -39.03
C GLY A 380 22.02 -8.71 -39.56
N VAL A 381 22.04 -9.72 -38.69
CA VAL A 381 22.04 -11.15 -39.06
C VAL A 381 21.03 -11.93 -38.22
N GLY A 382 20.20 -12.75 -38.88
CA GLY A 382 19.19 -13.61 -38.27
C GLY A 382 17.80 -13.00 -38.26
N CYS A 383 16.95 -13.43 -37.32
CA CYS A 383 15.57 -12.95 -37.24
C CYS A 383 15.14 -12.61 -35.81
N LEU A 384 14.39 -11.52 -35.67
CA LEU A 384 13.73 -11.10 -34.43
C LEU A 384 12.27 -11.53 -34.45
N PHE A 385 11.82 -12.14 -33.36
CA PHE A 385 10.41 -12.45 -33.15
C PHE A 385 9.83 -11.61 -32.03
N LYS A 386 8.63 -11.07 -32.26
CA LYS A 386 7.76 -10.50 -31.23
C LYS A 386 6.52 -11.38 -31.07
N CYS A 387 6.22 -11.78 -29.84
CA CYS A 387 5.05 -12.59 -29.47
C CYS A 387 4.23 -11.89 -28.37
N ASP A 388 2.94 -12.24 -28.27
CA ASP A 388 1.96 -11.72 -27.30
C ASP A 388 1.11 -12.89 -26.78
N VAL A 389 0.61 -12.81 -25.54
CA VAL A 389 -0.21 -13.84 -24.91
C VAL A 389 -1.68 -13.39 -24.86
N VAL A 390 -2.61 -14.27 -25.26
CA VAL A 390 -4.04 -13.95 -25.32
C VAL A 390 -4.60 -13.71 -23.92
N ASN A 391 -5.19 -12.53 -23.70
CA ASN A 391 -5.86 -12.11 -22.47
C ASN A 391 -5.07 -12.51 -21.20
N TYR A 392 -3.76 -12.24 -21.21
CA TYR A 392 -2.81 -12.80 -20.27
C TYR A 392 -3.29 -12.74 -18.81
N PHE A 393 -3.61 -11.55 -18.32
CA PHE A 393 -4.08 -11.35 -16.95
C PHE A 393 -5.34 -12.14 -16.60
N ASP A 394 -6.26 -12.32 -17.55
CA ASP A 394 -7.53 -13.01 -17.32
C ASP A 394 -7.35 -14.55 -17.24
N ASN A 395 -6.25 -15.07 -17.81
CA ASN A 395 -5.97 -16.50 -17.94
C ASN A 395 -4.94 -17.03 -16.92
N ILE A 396 -4.38 -16.20 -16.05
CA ILE A 396 -3.44 -16.66 -15.00
C ILE A 396 -4.19 -17.57 -14.01
N SER A 397 -3.73 -18.82 -13.89
CA SER A 397 -4.29 -19.82 -12.97
C SER A 397 -3.88 -19.51 -11.52
N HIS A 398 -4.86 -19.35 -10.64
CA HIS A 398 -4.60 -19.09 -9.22
C HIS A 398 -3.88 -20.26 -8.56
N ALA A 399 -4.33 -21.49 -8.80
CA ALA A 399 -3.71 -22.69 -8.22
C ALA A 399 -2.24 -22.85 -8.64
N THR A 400 -1.93 -22.58 -9.91
CA THR A 400 -0.56 -22.65 -10.43
C THR A 400 0.33 -21.56 -9.82
N LEU A 401 -0.18 -20.31 -9.76
CA LEU A 401 0.54 -19.19 -9.15
C LEU A 401 0.82 -19.43 -7.66
N ILE A 402 -0.19 -19.90 -6.90
CA ILE A 402 -0.03 -20.26 -5.48
C ILE A 402 0.98 -21.41 -5.32
N GLY A 403 0.97 -22.39 -6.23
CA GLY A 403 1.97 -23.46 -6.28
C GLY A 403 3.40 -22.92 -6.36
N PHE A 404 3.68 -22.08 -7.36
CA PHE A 404 4.99 -21.44 -7.53
C PHE A 404 5.41 -20.59 -6.32
N LEU A 405 4.46 -19.86 -5.71
CA LEU A 405 4.76 -19.07 -4.52
C LEU A 405 5.11 -19.95 -3.31
N ARG A 406 4.46 -21.11 -3.15
CA ARG A 406 4.76 -22.06 -2.07
C ARG A 406 6.15 -22.70 -2.24
N GLU A 407 6.58 -22.94 -3.47
CA GLU A 407 7.91 -23.49 -3.77
C GLU A 407 9.05 -22.55 -3.35
N ILE A 408 8.84 -21.23 -3.40
CA ILE A 408 9.84 -20.22 -3.05
C ILE A 408 9.71 -19.69 -1.61
N ALA A 409 8.73 -20.17 -0.83
CA ALA A 409 8.47 -19.68 0.52
C ALA A 409 9.54 -20.16 1.50
N THR A 410 10.17 -19.23 2.24
CA THR A 410 11.30 -19.52 3.13
C THR A 410 10.92 -19.76 4.59
N ASP A 411 9.75 -19.28 5.02
CA ASP A 411 9.31 -19.36 6.43
C ASP A 411 7.77 -19.43 6.57
N ALA A 412 7.32 -19.65 7.82
CA ALA A 412 5.90 -19.76 8.15
C ALA A 412 5.11 -18.46 7.91
N ASP A 413 5.75 -17.31 8.02
CA ASP A 413 5.12 -16.00 7.88
C ASP A 413 4.87 -15.68 6.39
N ALA A 414 5.77 -16.09 5.49
CA ALA A 414 5.58 -16.11 4.04
C ALA A 414 4.48 -17.10 3.62
N LEU A 415 4.45 -18.30 4.20
CA LEU A 415 3.37 -19.28 3.95
C LEU A 415 2.00 -18.75 4.37
N ASN A 416 1.91 -18.05 5.50
CA ASN A 416 0.66 -17.43 5.93
C ASN A 416 0.23 -16.27 5.00
N ALA A 417 1.17 -15.50 4.47
CA ALA A 417 0.89 -14.49 3.45
C ALA A 417 0.32 -15.13 2.16
N ILE A 418 0.87 -16.26 1.72
CA ILE A 418 0.38 -17.02 0.56
C ILE A 418 -1.03 -17.57 0.82
N LYS A 419 -1.31 -18.07 2.03
CA LYS A 419 -2.66 -18.52 2.41
C LYS A 419 -3.67 -17.37 2.35
N MET A 420 -3.31 -16.17 2.81
CA MET A 420 -4.18 -15.00 2.65
C MET A 420 -4.40 -14.63 1.18
N LEU A 421 -3.35 -14.71 0.35
CA LEU A 421 -3.48 -14.46 -1.08
C LEU A 421 -4.42 -15.46 -1.76
N GLU A 422 -4.33 -16.73 -1.40
CA GLU A 422 -5.22 -17.81 -1.86
C GLU A 422 -6.67 -17.58 -1.41
N GLN A 423 -6.89 -17.17 -0.16
CA GLN A 423 -8.22 -16.77 0.34
C GLN A 423 -8.79 -15.61 -0.48
N MET A 424 -7.99 -14.57 -0.73
CA MET A 424 -8.42 -13.47 -1.58
C MET A 424 -8.81 -13.95 -2.98
N PHE A 425 -7.96 -14.76 -3.62
CA PHE A 425 -8.23 -15.33 -4.95
C PHE A 425 -9.54 -16.13 -5.01
N SER A 426 -9.85 -16.88 -3.95
CA SER A 426 -11.12 -17.61 -3.86
C SER A 426 -12.37 -16.72 -3.79
N GLU A 427 -12.24 -15.48 -3.31
CA GLU A 427 -13.35 -14.52 -3.20
C GLU A 427 -13.47 -13.61 -4.44
N ILE A 428 -12.37 -13.32 -5.15
CA ILE A 428 -12.37 -12.35 -6.27
C ILE A 428 -12.64 -12.96 -7.64
N SER A 429 -12.43 -14.27 -7.84
CA SER A 429 -12.80 -14.92 -9.10
C SER A 429 -14.27 -15.31 -9.08
N ASP A 430 -14.91 -15.22 -10.25
CA ASP A 430 -16.14 -15.98 -10.47
C ASP A 430 -15.81 -17.45 -10.18
N SER A 431 -16.50 -18.02 -9.19
CA SER A 431 -16.29 -19.36 -8.61
C SER A 431 -16.12 -20.48 -9.64
N GLN A 432 -16.54 -20.24 -10.90
CA GLN A 432 -16.44 -21.19 -12.00
C GLN A 432 -15.08 -21.18 -12.74
N THR A 433 -14.28 -20.12 -12.61
CA THR A 433 -13.08 -19.92 -13.46
C THR A 433 -11.74 -20.11 -12.77
N ASN A 434 -11.61 -19.79 -11.47
CA ASN A 434 -10.36 -19.91 -10.67
C ASN A 434 -9.10 -19.34 -11.39
N CYS A 435 -9.30 -18.30 -12.20
CA CYS A 435 -8.26 -17.63 -12.95
C CYS A 435 -8.51 -16.12 -13.00
N GLY A 436 -7.45 -15.37 -13.28
CA GLY A 436 -7.51 -13.94 -13.49
C GLY A 436 -6.90 -13.11 -12.36
N LEU A 437 -6.10 -12.09 -12.68
CA LEU A 437 -5.59 -11.12 -11.70
C LEU A 437 -6.21 -9.73 -11.90
N PRO A 438 -6.46 -8.95 -10.83
CA PRO A 438 -6.90 -7.56 -10.95
C PRO A 438 -5.97 -6.76 -11.85
N GLN A 439 -6.49 -6.25 -12.97
CA GLN A 439 -5.70 -5.45 -13.90
C GLN A 439 -5.51 -4.02 -13.35
N ASN A 440 -4.46 -3.33 -13.82
CA ASN A 440 -4.09 -1.99 -13.35
C ASN A 440 -3.74 -1.95 -11.85
N SER A 441 -2.90 -2.90 -11.41
CA SER A 441 -2.33 -2.94 -10.06
C SER A 441 -0.85 -3.34 -10.14
N ASP A 442 0.00 -2.65 -9.38
CA ASP A 442 1.43 -2.97 -9.30
C ASP A 442 1.65 -4.34 -8.66
N ALA A 443 0.81 -4.73 -7.70
CA ALA A 443 0.83 -6.04 -7.06
C ALA A 443 0.53 -7.18 -8.06
N SER A 444 -0.53 -7.05 -8.85
CA SER A 444 -0.84 -8.02 -9.91
C SER A 444 0.25 -8.09 -10.97
N SER A 445 0.87 -6.95 -11.27
CA SER A 445 1.95 -6.83 -12.26
C SER A 445 3.20 -7.61 -11.82
N LEU A 446 3.55 -7.59 -10.52
CA LEU A 446 4.61 -8.42 -9.96
C LEU A 446 4.30 -9.92 -10.07
N LEU A 447 3.11 -10.32 -9.62
CA LEU A 447 2.67 -11.72 -9.68
C LEU A 447 2.65 -12.26 -11.11
N ALA A 448 2.11 -11.45 -12.05
CA ALA A 448 2.07 -11.78 -13.46
C ALA A 448 3.49 -11.85 -14.08
N THR A 449 4.42 -11.00 -13.64
CA THR A 449 5.80 -11.09 -14.13
C THR A 449 6.48 -12.37 -13.65
N PHE A 450 6.29 -12.73 -12.38
CA PHE A 450 6.82 -13.94 -11.76
C PHE A 450 6.22 -15.22 -12.36
N TYR A 451 4.92 -15.23 -12.70
CA TYR A 451 4.23 -16.41 -13.24
C TYR A 451 4.89 -17.01 -14.49
N LEU A 452 5.50 -16.16 -15.34
CA LEU A 452 6.20 -16.59 -16.55
C LEU A 452 7.71 -16.88 -16.36
N SER A 453 8.24 -16.79 -15.13
CA SER A 453 9.67 -17.02 -14.85
C SER A 453 10.20 -18.36 -15.38
N HIS A 454 9.42 -19.43 -15.23
CA HIS A 454 9.73 -20.75 -15.78
C HIS A 454 9.84 -20.76 -17.30
N VAL A 455 8.96 -20.03 -17.99
CA VAL A 455 8.99 -19.88 -19.45
C VAL A 455 10.26 -19.14 -19.87
N ASP A 456 10.63 -18.09 -19.13
CA ASP A 456 11.82 -17.28 -19.44
C ASP A 456 13.08 -18.13 -19.48
N ILE A 457 13.27 -19.00 -18.48
CA ILE A 457 14.45 -19.88 -18.37
C ILE A 457 14.52 -20.83 -19.57
N GLN A 458 13.40 -21.45 -19.94
CA GLN A 458 13.36 -22.42 -21.04
C GLN A 458 13.66 -21.79 -22.40
N ILE A 459 13.15 -20.58 -22.64
CA ILE A 459 13.36 -19.89 -23.92
C ILE A 459 14.75 -19.27 -24.00
N GLN A 460 15.29 -18.75 -22.89
CA GLN A 460 16.66 -18.25 -22.82
C GLN A 460 17.70 -19.32 -23.14
N ALA A 461 17.43 -20.58 -22.82
CA ALA A 461 18.33 -21.69 -23.13
C ALA A 461 18.40 -22.04 -24.64
N GLN A 462 17.43 -21.58 -25.44
CA GLN A 462 17.30 -21.96 -26.85
C GLN A 462 17.48 -20.77 -27.82
N ALA A 463 17.08 -19.57 -27.42
CA ALA A 463 17.22 -18.37 -28.23
C ALA A 463 18.64 -17.80 -28.18
N ILE A 464 19.04 -17.06 -29.21
CA ILE A 464 20.32 -16.32 -29.21
C ILE A 464 20.26 -15.18 -28.19
N GLU A 465 19.16 -14.44 -28.24
CA GLU A 465 18.85 -13.35 -27.31
C GLU A 465 17.39 -13.45 -26.93
N TYR A 466 17.06 -12.96 -25.73
CA TYR A 466 15.70 -12.99 -25.20
C TYR A 466 15.48 -11.77 -24.31
N CYS A 467 14.30 -11.19 -24.38
CA CYS A 467 13.81 -10.25 -23.40
C CYS A 467 12.29 -10.23 -23.35
N ARG A 468 11.73 -9.80 -22.22
CA ARG A 468 10.28 -9.77 -22.01
C ARG A 468 9.84 -8.54 -21.23
N PHE A 469 8.68 -8.02 -21.62
CA PHE A 469 7.95 -7.02 -20.84
C PHE A 469 6.49 -7.47 -20.69
N MET A 470 6.12 -7.94 -19.49
CA MET A 470 4.83 -8.58 -19.24
C MET A 470 4.61 -9.76 -20.20
N ASP A 471 3.59 -9.70 -21.04
CA ASP A 471 3.22 -10.68 -22.05
C ASP A 471 3.84 -10.40 -23.44
N ASP A 472 4.49 -9.25 -23.64
CA ASP A 472 5.28 -8.97 -24.85
C ASP A 472 6.64 -9.69 -24.75
N ILE A 473 6.79 -10.78 -25.52
CA ILE A 473 7.99 -11.63 -25.54
C ILE A 473 8.78 -11.36 -26.82
N TYR A 474 10.09 -11.16 -26.68
CA TYR A 474 11.00 -10.95 -27.80
C TYR A 474 12.17 -11.93 -27.75
N PHE A 475 12.53 -12.50 -28.89
CA PHE A 475 13.73 -13.34 -28.98
C PHE A 475 14.36 -13.30 -30.37
N MET A 476 15.66 -13.59 -30.42
CA MET A 476 16.46 -13.71 -31.64
C MET A 476 16.77 -15.17 -31.95
N ALA A 477 16.78 -15.51 -33.25
CA ALA A 477 17.21 -16.81 -33.75
C ALA A 477 18.11 -16.65 -34.99
N PRO A 478 18.93 -17.67 -35.32
CA PRO A 478 19.83 -17.61 -36.48
C PRO A 478 19.10 -17.45 -37.81
N ASP A 479 17.92 -18.04 -37.90
CA ASP A 479 17.08 -18.05 -39.08
C ASP A 479 15.63 -18.42 -38.70
N TYR A 480 14.71 -18.21 -39.66
CA TYR A 480 13.29 -18.48 -39.47
C TYR A 480 12.96 -19.94 -39.11
N PHE A 481 13.70 -20.91 -39.62
CA PHE A 481 13.48 -22.33 -39.34
C PHE A 481 13.93 -22.68 -37.91
N SER A 482 15.09 -22.17 -37.48
CA SER A 482 15.55 -22.29 -36.10
C SER A 482 14.57 -21.64 -35.12
N ALA A 483 14.00 -20.49 -35.49
CA ALA A 483 12.98 -19.81 -34.67
C ALA A 483 11.69 -20.63 -34.48
N ARG A 484 11.32 -21.49 -35.45
CA ARG A 484 10.15 -22.37 -35.32
C ARG A 484 10.27 -23.30 -34.11
N ASN A 485 11.48 -23.81 -33.82
CA ASN A 485 11.70 -24.67 -32.66
C ASN A 485 11.50 -23.89 -31.35
N VAL A 486 12.03 -22.65 -31.29
CA VAL A 486 11.85 -21.76 -30.14
C VAL A 486 10.37 -21.43 -29.94
N LEU A 487 9.63 -21.13 -31.02
CA LEU A 487 8.18 -20.88 -30.96
C LEU A 487 7.39 -22.09 -30.49
N GLN A 488 7.72 -23.30 -30.97
CA GLN A 488 7.08 -24.54 -30.53
C GLN A 488 7.34 -24.81 -29.04
N SER A 489 8.57 -24.56 -28.58
CA SER A 489 8.89 -24.64 -27.15
C SER A 489 8.10 -23.61 -26.35
N LEU A 490 8.05 -22.35 -26.80
CA LEU A 490 7.28 -21.29 -26.15
C LEU A 490 5.80 -21.62 -26.05
N GLU A 491 5.20 -22.09 -27.15
CA GLU A 491 3.82 -22.54 -27.15
C GLU A 491 3.60 -23.72 -26.19
N GLY A 492 4.52 -24.68 -26.17
CA GLY A 492 4.48 -25.83 -25.25
C GLY A 492 4.50 -25.41 -23.78
N GLU A 493 5.41 -24.52 -23.40
CA GLU A 493 5.51 -24.01 -22.02
C GLU A 493 4.28 -23.17 -21.64
N LEU A 494 3.79 -22.31 -22.53
CA LEU A 494 2.58 -21.53 -22.28
C LEU A 494 1.35 -22.42 -22.11
N ARG A 495 1.20 -23.48 -22.93
CA ARG A 495 0.09 -24.44 -22.79
C ARG A 495 0.12 -25.18 -21.46
N ARG A 496 1.30 -25.51 -20.91
CA ARG A 496 1.41 -26.11 -19.56
C ARG A 496 0.87 -25.18 -18.46
N LEU A 497 0.92 -23.87 -18.70
CA LEU A 497 0.38 -22.85 -17.80
C LEU A 497 -1.08 -22.45 -18.12
N ASN A 498 -1.76 -23.18 -19.02
CA ASN A 498 -3.08 -22.87 -19.56
C ASN A 498 -3.15 -21.51 -20.28
N LEU A 499 -2.03 -21.07 -20.87
CA LEU A 499 -1.92 -19.85 -21.66
C LEU A 499 -1.82 -20.17 -23.15
N CYS A 500 -2.17 -19.19 -23.98
CA CYS A 500 -2.13 -19.31 -25.45
C CYS A 500 -1.41 -18.12 -26.08
N LEU A 501 -0.56 -18.39 -27.07
CA LEU A 501 0.01 -17.35 -27.93
C LEU A 501 -1.08 -16.70 -28.78
N ASN A 502 -0.96 -15.39 -28.96
CA ASN A 502 -1.81 -14.64 -29.85
C ASN A 502 -1.26 -14.72 -31.27
N SER A 503 -1.70 -15.73 -32.03
CA SER A 503 -1.21 -16.00 -33.39
C SER A 503 -1.28 -14.78 -34.32
N SER A 504 -2.32 -13.95 -34.19
CA SER A 504 -2.51 -12.72 -34.99
C SER A 504 -1.51 -11.60 -34.69
N LYS A 505 -0.78 -11.69 -33.57
CA LYS A 505 0.20 -10.70 -33.13
C LYS A 505 1.63 -11.23 -33.12
N VAL A 506 1.88 -12.43 -33.63
CA VAL A 506 3.23 -12.94 -33.84
C VAL A 506 3.82 -12.19 -35.04
N VAL A 507 4.93 -11.49 -34.82
CA VAL A 507 5.66 -10.74 -35.85
C VAL A 507 7.07 -11.30 -35.96
N CYS A 508 7.50 -11.56 -37.19
CA CYS A 508 8.87 -11.97 -37.53
C CYS A 508 9.50 -10.87 -38.37
N ILE A 509 10.70 -10.44 -38.00
CA ILE A 509 11.50 -9.45 -38.71
C ILE A 509 12.80 -10.11 -39.14
N THR A 510 13.08 -10.12 -40.44
CA THR A 510 14.35 -10.62 -40.99
C THR A 510 15.39 -9.51 -40.93
N LEU A 511 16.49 -9.69 -40.21
CA LEU A 511 17.43 -8.60 -39.94
C LEU A 511 18.22 -8.15 -41.16
N GLU A 512 18.36 -9.01 -42.17
CA GLU A 512 18.96 -8.67 -43.46
C GLU A 512 18.02 -7.78 -44.30
N ASN A 513 16.71 -7.76 -44.01
CA ASN A 513 15.74 -6.92 -44.68
C ASN A 513 15.64 -5.54 -44.01
N LYS A 514 16.44 -4.60 -44.49
CA LYS A 514 16.49 -3.22 -43.96
C LYS A 514 15.12 -2.55 -43.87
N LYS A 515 14.21 -2.80 -44.81
CA LYS A 515 12.88 -2.19 -44.82
C LYS A 515 12.04 -2.68 -43.63
N GLU A 516 12.02 -3.99 -43.37
CA GLU A 516 11.31 -4.56 -42.21
C GLU A 516 11.92 -4.06 -40.89
N VAL A 517 13.25 -3.95 -40.84
CA VAL A 517 13.96 -3.42 -39.67
C VAL A 517 13.59 -1.96 -39.41
N ASP A 518 13.61 -1.11 -40.45
CA ASP A 518 13.28 0.32 -40.32
C ASP A 518 11.81 0.51 -39.90
N GLU A 519 10.86 -0.22 -40.52
CA GLU A 519 9.44 -0.19 -40.14
C GLU A 519 9.20 -0.63 -38.68
N PHE A 520 9.90 -1.68 -38.23
CA PHE A 520 9.81 -2.14 -36.85
C PHE A 520 10.44 -1.14 -35.87
N ARG A 521 11.58 -0.55 -36.24
CA ARG A 521 12.32 0.45 -35.45
C ARG A 521 11.50 1.72 -35.22
N GLU A 522 10.67 2.16 -36.19
CA GLU A 522 9.71 3.26 -35.99
C GLU A 522 8.68 2.98 -34.88
N GLY A 523 8.38 1.70 -34.63
CA GLY A 523 7.49 1.26 -33.56
C GLY A 523 8.13 1.31 -32.16
N LEU A 524 9.46 1.25 -32.05
CA LEU A 524 10.18 1.23 -30.79
C LEU A 524 9.98 2.55 -30.03
N SER A 525 9.74 2.47 -28.72
CA SER A 525 9.59 3.67 -27.89
C SER A 525 10.94 4.03 -27.27
N LEU A 526 11.82 4.60 -28.10
CA LEU A 526 13.11 5.12 -27.66
C LEU A 526 12.95 6.47 -26.92
N TYR A 527 14.04 6.95 -26.32
CA TYR A 527 14.03 8.20 -25.56
C TYR A 527 13.64 9.40 -26.43
N ASN A 528 12.50 10.03 -26.12
CA ASN A 528 12.04 11.22 -26.85
C ASN A 528 12.58 12.50 -26.20
N HIS A 529 13.66 13.04 -26.79
CA HIS A 529 14.30 14.28 -26.34
C HIS A 529 13.34 15.48 -26.29
N THR A 530 12.43 15.60 -27.25
CA THR A 530 11.45 16.69 -27.31
C THR A 530 10.48 16.64 -26.13
N ASN A 531 9.90 15.47 -25.85
CA ASN A 531 8.99 15.28 -24.71
C ASN A 531 9.69 15.57 -23.37
N GLN A 532 10.95 15.19 -23.25
CA GLN A 532 11.74 15.42 -22.04
C GLN A 532 12.15 16.87 -21.89
N LYS A 533 12.52 17.54 -22.99
CA LYS A 533 12.74 18.99 -23.04
C LYS A 533 11.49 19.75 -22.63
N ILE A 534 10.32 19.39 -23.17
CA ILE A 534 9.03 19.96 -22.77
C ILE A 534 8.80 19.77 -21.27
N LYS A 535 8.95 18.54 -20.75
CA LYS A 535 8.80 18.25 -19.32
C LYS A 535 9.74 19.11 -18.46
N GLN A 536 11.01 19.27 -18.83
CA GLN A 536 11.97 20.07 -18.08
C GLN A 536 11.66 21.57 -18.14
N LEU A 537 11.33 22.10 -19.33
CA LEU A 537 11.05 23.51 -19.55
C LEU A 537 9.82 23.98 -18.78
N ILE A 538 8.74 23.20 -18.81
CA ILE A 538 7.48 23.49 -18.11
C ILE A 538 7.65 23.45 -16.58
N ARG A 539 8.62 22.67 -16.09
CA ARG A 539 8.98 22.56 -14.66
C ARG A 539 9.83 23.71 -14.14
N SER A 540 10.40 24.52 -15.03
CA SER A 540 11.33 25.59 -14.66
C SER A 540 10.65 26.68 -13.84
N GLU A 541 11.35 27.27 -12.87
CA GLU A 541 10.88 28.47 -12.17
C GLU A 541 10.98 29.71 -13.07
N ASP A 542 11.95 29.72 -13.99
CA ASP A 542 12.11 30.76 -15.00
C ASP A 542 10.91 30.82 -15.96
N LEU A 543 10.36 32.03 -16.14
CA LEU A 543 9.17 32.25 -16.97
C LEU A 543 9.44 31.97 -18.45
N GLY A 544 10.54 32.48 -19.01
CA GLY A 544 10.86 32.30 -20.42
C GLY A 544 11.08 30.83 -20.80
N ARG A 545 11.65 30.02 -19.91
CA ARG A 545 11.75 28.56 -20.09
C ARG A 545 10.38 27.90 -20.09
N ARG A 546 9.47 28.28 -19.18
CA ARG A 546 8.10 27.75 -19.17
C ARG A 546 7.36 28.10 -20.46
N GLU A 547 7.46 29.33 -20.91
CA GLU A 547 6.87 29.82 -22.17
C GLU A 547 7.41 29.02 -23.37
N ASN A 548 8.72 28.81 -23.46
CA ASN A 548 9.30 27.93 -24.49
C ASN A 548 8.75 26.49 -24.44
N GLY A 549 8.53 25.95 -23.24
CA GLY A 549 7.90 24.64 -23.07
C GLY A 549 6.46 24.60 -23.61
N ILE A 550 5.69 25.67 -23.38
CA ILE A 550 4.31 25.83 -23.88
C ILE A 550 4.30 25.95 -25.41
N ALA A 551 5.19 26.75 -26.00
CA ALA A 551 5.27 26.86 -27.46
C ALA A 551 5.49 25.49 -28.14
N LEU A 552 6.35 24.64 -27.55
CA LEU A 552 6.58 23.29 -28.04
C LEU A 552 5.34 22.39 -27.90
N LEU A 553 4.55 22.53 -26.83
CA LEU A 553 3.28 21.83 -26.69
C LEU A 553 2.26 22.28 -27.75
N VAL A 554 2.17 23.58 -28.03
CA VAL A 554 1.26 24.13 -29.04
C VAL A 554 1.62 23.61 -30.43
N ASN A 555 2.91 23.54 -30.78
CA ASN A 555 3.36 22.92 -32.03
C ASN A 555 2.94 21.44 -32.11
N THR A 556 3.07 20.71 -31.00
CA THR A 556 2.61 19.31 -30.91
C THR A 556 1.11 19.20 -31.13
N LEU A 557 0.30 20.12 -30.57
CA LEU A 557 -1.15 20.18 -30.81
C LEU A 557 -1.47 20.44 -32.29
N HIS A 558 -0.78 21.38 -32.94
CA HIS A 558 -0.98 21.66 -34.36
C HIS A 558 -0.69 20.43 -35.23
N GLU A 559 0.40 19.70 -34.98
CA GLU A 559 0.71 18.46 -35.68
C GLU A 559 -0.41 17.42 -35.52
N ILE A 560 -0.94 17.25 -34.31
CA ILE A 560 -2.05 16.32 -34.03
C ILE A 560 -3.31 16.76 -34.79
N MET A 561 -3.69 18.02 -34.69
CA MET A 561 -4.90 18.56 -35.33
C MET A 561 -4.85 18.44 -36.85
N ASP A 562 -3.70 18.78 -37.45
CA ASP A 562 -3.49 18.67 -38.88
C ASP A 562 -3.56 17.21 -39.36
N SER A 563 -2.99 16.28 -38.61
CA SER A 563 -3.06 14.85 -38.94
C SER A 563 -4.50 14.32 -38.83
N LEU A 564 -5.23 14.68 -37.77
CA LEU A 564 -6.62 14.27 -37.57
C LEU A 564 -7.54 14.83 -38.65
N LYS A 565 -7.36 16.10 -39.07
CA LYS A 565 -8.15 16.71 -40.15
C LYS A 565 -7.88 16.09 -41.52
N ARG A 566 -6.64 15.63 -41.78
CA ARG A 566 -6.24 15.08 -43.09
C ARG A 566 -6.62 13.61 -43.28
N ASN A 567 -7.18 12.92 -42.28
CA ASN A 567 -7.49 11.48 -42.34
C ASN A 567 -6.29 10.61 -42.81
N SER A 568 -5.05 11.06 -42.61
CA SER A 568 -3.86 10.34 -43.08
C SER A 568 -3.63 9.10 -42.22
N LYS A 569 -3.70 7.91 -42.81
CA LYS A 569 -3.36 6.63 -42.15
C LYS A 569 -1.87 6.53 -41.75
N GLU A 570 -1.01 7.39 -42.28
CA GLU A 570 0.46 7.22 -42.22
C GLU A 570 1.12 7.42 -40.84
N HIS A 571 0.45 7.94 -39.80
CA HIS A 571 1.12 8.18 -38.50
C HIS A 571 0.25 7.90 -37.25
N THR A 572 -0.71 6.98 -37.31
CA THR A 572 -1.71 6.82 -36.23
C THR A 572 -1.12 6.55 -34.84
N LYS A 573 -0.11 5.69 -34.71
CA LYS A 573 0.50 5.37 -33.40
C LYS A 573 1.34 6.52 -32.82
N ASP A 574 2.12 7.21 -33.65
CA ASP A 574 2.90 8.38 -33.20
C ASP A 574 1.98 9.52 -32.76
N ILE A 575 0.96 9.83 -33.57
CA ILE A 575 -0.03 10.87 -33.26
C ILE A 575 -0.81 10.52 -31.98
N GLN A 576 -1.18 9.25 -31.77
CA GLN A 576 -1.78 8.81 -30.51
C GLN A 576 -0.83 9.00 -29.31
N ARG A 577 0.46 8.66 -29.44
CA ARG A 577 1.47 8.88 -28.38
C ARG A 577 1.64 10.37 -28.07
N LYS A 578 1.75 11.22 -29.10
CA LYS A 578 1.81 12.68 -28.98
C LYS A 578 0.55 13.24 -28.31
N LYS A 579 -0.64 12.78 -28.71
CA LYS A 579 -1.93 13.16 -28.11
C LYS A 579 -1.97 12.82 -26.62
N LYS A 580 -1.61 11.58 -26.25
CA LYS A 580 -1.57 11.16 -24.85
C LYS A 580 -0.58 12.00 -24.04
N PHE A 581 0.62 12.27 -24.58
CA PHE A 581 1.60 13.13 -23.93
C PHE A 581 1.09 14.56 -23.74
N LEU A 582 0.52 15.17 -24.78
CA LEU A 582 -0.05 16.51 -24.72
C LEU A 582 -1.15 16.61 -23.65
N LEU A 583 -2.14 15.73 -23.71
CA LEU A 583 -3.25 15.69 -22.75
C LEU A 583 -2.73 15.46 -21.32
N TYR A 584 -1.78 14.54 -21.15
CA TYR A 584 -1.13 14.31 -19.86
C TYR A 584 -0.52 15.60 -19.30
N ILE A 585 0.20 16.39 -20.10
CA ILE A 585 0.82 17.63 -19.61
C ILE A 585 -0.24 18.70 -19.30
N LEU A 586 -1.21 18.91 -20.20
CA LEU A 586 -2.26 19.93 -20.02
C LEU A 586 -3.11 19.68 -18.77
N CYS A 587 -3.43 18.41 -18.49
CA CYS A 587 -4.21 18.02 -17.33
C CYS A 587 -3.53 18.21 -15.97
N ASN A 588 -2.22 18.55 -15.94
CA ASN A 588 -1.50 18.79 -14.69
C ASN A 588 -1.54 20.25 -14.23
N TYR A 589 -2.08 21.18 -15.03
CA TYR A 589 -2.07 22.61 -14.75
C TYR A 589 -3.45 23.25 -14.95
N PRO A 590 -3.85 24.21 -14.09
CA PRO A 590 -5.03 25.03 -14.34
C PRO A 590 -4.88 25.80 -15.65
N ILE A 591 -5.93 25.80 -16.47
CA ILE A 591 -5.91 26.48 -17.78
C ILE A 591 -6.44 27.90 -17.63
N THR A 592 -5.57 28.88 -17.86
CA THR A 592 -5.86 30.32 -17.75
C THR A 592 -5.54 31.03 -19.06
N LEU A 593 -6.24 30.64 -20.13
CA LEU A 593 -6.09 31.28 -21.43
C LEU A 593 -6.87 32.60 -21.43
N VAL A 594 -6.20 33.73 -21.65
CA VAL A 594 -6.85 35.06 -21.83
C VAL A 594 -7.17 35.28 -23.30
N SER A 595 -6.17 35.14 -24.16
CA SER A 595 -6.29 35.15 -25.63
C SER A 595 -6.60 33.75 -26.18
N TYR A 596 -7.20 33.67 -27.37
CA TYR A 596 -7.46 32.41 -28.11
C TYR A 596 -8.36 31.38 -27.42
N TRP A 597 -9.11 31.82 -26.39
CA TRP A 597 -10.11 31.00 -25.72
C TRP A 597 -11.04 30.32 -26.72
N ASP A 598 -11.60 31.08 -27.68
CA ASP A 598 -12.54 30.55 -28.66
C ASP A 598 -11.92 29.44 -29.53
N TYR A 599 -10.65 29.59 -29.90
CA TYR A 599 -9.94 28.58 -30.68
C TYR A 599 -9.70 27.32 -29.84
N PHE A 600 -9.16 27.46 -28.63
CA PHE A 600 -8.96 26.35 -27.70
C PHE A 600 -10.29 25.62 -27.42
N TYR A 601 -11.35 26.37 -27.12
CA TYR A 601 -12.67 25.84 -26.81
C TYR A 601 -13.27 25.08 -27.99
N ARG A 602 -13.17 25.62 -29.22
CA ARG A 602 -13.59 24.90 -30.44
C ARG A 602 -12.84 23.58 -30.63
N ASN A 603 -11.52 23.56 -30.41
CA ASN A 603 -10.73 22.33 -30.49
C ASN A 603 -11.10 21.34 -29.38
N MET A 604 -11.38 21.83 -28.17
CA MET A 604 -11.85 21.00 -27.07
C MET A 604 -13.22 20.37 -27.37
N LEU A 605 -14.16 21.12 -27.96
CA LEU A 605 -15.44 20.60 -28.43
C LEU A 605 -15.26 19.55 -29.53
N PHE A 606 -14.31 19.76 -30.45
CA PHE A 606 -13.95 18.76 -31.44
C PHE A 606 -13.44 17.47 -30.77
N PHE A 607 -12.51 17.56 -29.81
CA PHE A 607 -12.05 16.38 -29.07
C PHE A 607 -13.19 15.69 -28.31
N LEU A 608 -14.11 16.45 -27.71
CA LEU A 608 -15.29 15.92 -27.05
C LEU A 608 -16.17 15.12 -28.01
N ASP A 609 -16.39 15.61 -29.24
CA ASP A 609 -17.16 14.89 -30.26
C ASP A 609 -16.45 13.60 -30.71
N THR A 610 -15.11 13.59 -30.78
CA THR A 610 -14.35 12.37 -31.12
C THR A 610 -14.53 11.21 -30.12
N LEU A 611 -15.02 11.47 -28.89
CA LEU A 611 -15.27 10.42 -27.90
C LEU A 611 -16.35 9.41 -28.33
N LYS A 612 -17.18 9.76 -29.31
CA LYS A 612 -18.16 8.86 -29.94
C LYS A 612 -17.47 7.66 -30.63
N VAL A 613 -16.25 7.85 -31.12
CA VAL A 613 -15.47 6.82 -31.84
C VAL A 613 -14.18 6.42 -31.12
N ALA A 614 -13.69 7.27 -30.22
CA ALA A 614 -12.47 7.03 -29.42
C ALA A 614 -12.79 7.10 -27.92
N PRO A 615 -13.58 6.16 -27.37
CA PRO A 615 -14.07 6.24 -26.01
C PRO A 615 -12.95 6.22 -24.96
N VAL A 616 -11.82 5.56 -25.24
CA VAL A 616 -10.67 5.42 -24.34
C VAL A 616 -10.06 6.76 -23.89
N ASP A 617 -10.30 7.84 -24.63
CA ASP A 617 -9.79 9.18 -24.31
C ASP A 617 -10.68 9.95 -23.32
N THR A 618 -11.86 9.40 -22.96
CA THR A 618 -12.84 10.07 -22.09
C THR A 618 -12.23 10.61 -20.79
N PRO A 619 -11.42 9.85 -20.01
CA PRO A 619 -10.83 10.35 -18.77
C PRO A 619 -10.00 11.62 -18.96
N LEU A 620 -9.13 11.63 -19.98
CA LEU A 620 -8.24 12.75 -20.25
C LEU A 620 -9.01 13.99 -20.71
N ILE A 621 -10.03 13.83 -21.55
CA ILE A 621 -10.87 14.94 -22.02
C ILE A 621 -11.74 15.48 -20.88
N CYS A 622 -12.35 14.62 -20.07
CA CYS A 622 -13.07 15.03 -18.87
C CYS A 622 -12.19 15.84 -17.91
N ARG A 623 -10.96 15.37 -17.68
CA ARG A 623 -9.97 16.07 -16.84
C ARG A 623 -9.59 17.42 -17.43
N LEU A 624 -9.33 17.49 -18.74
CA LEU A 624 -9.04 18.74 -19.44
C LEU A 624 -10.16 19.78 -19.23
N ILE A 625 -11.42 19.38 -19.36
CA ILE A 625 -12.59 20.24 -19.13
C ILE A 625 -12.63 20.72 -17.67
N SER A 626 -12.35 19.84 -16.70
CA SER A 626 -12.33 20.25 -15.28
C SER A 626 -11.19 21.20 -14.89
N CYS A 627 -10.13 21.30 -15.69
CA CYS A 627 -9.03 22.24 -15.46
C CYS A 627 -9.32 23.67 -15.93
N VAL A 628 -10.43 23.88 -16.66
CA VAL A 628 -10.88 25.21 -17.09
C VAL A 628 -11.43 25.98 -15.89
N LYS A 629 -11.02 27.24 -15.72
CA LYS A 629 -11.54 28.10 -14.65
C LYS A 629 -13.06 28.30 -14.74
N HIS A 630 -13.71 28.39 -13.58
CA HIS A 630 -15.17 28.51 -13.44
C HIS A 630 -15.77 29.81 -14.03
N ASP A 631 -14.97 30.81 -14.37
CA ASP A 631 -15.40 32.07 -14.99
C ASP A 631 -15.59 31.98 -16.52
N ARG A 632 -15.19 30.87 -17.13
CA ARG A 632 -15.37 30.60 -18.56
C ARG A 632 -16.68 29.87 -18.84
N ASP A 633 -17.34 30.26 -19.94
CA ASP A 633 -18.53 29.58 -20.44
C ASP A 633 -18.15 28.23 -21.08
N LEU A 634 -18.84 27.17 -20.66
CA LEU A 634 -18.67 25.78 -21.09
C LEU A 634 -20.01 25.17 -21.52
N ASP A 635 -21.01 25.99 -21.85
CA ASP A 635 -22.39 25.53 -22.03
C ASP A 635 -22.56 24.58 -23.22
N ASP A 636 -21.84 24.77 -24.32
CA ASP A 636 -21.84 23.80 -25.43
C ASP A 636 -21.27 22.45 -25.01
N ALA A 637 -20.14 22.42 -24.30
CA ALA A 637 -19.54 21.19 -23.80
C ALA A 637 -20.48 20.46 -22.82
N LYS A 638 -21.07 21.19 -21.88
CA LYS A 638 -22.05 20.65 -20.91
C LYS A 638 -23.28 20.08 -21.63
N ARG A 639 -23.81 20.78 -22.65
CA ARG A 639 -24.95 20.30 -23.45
C ARG A 639 -24.61 19.06 -24.26
N MET A 640 -23.45 19.02 -24.90
CA MET A 640 -22.96 17.84 -25.62
C MET A 640 -22.87 16.62 -24.69
N ILE A 641 -22.26 16.79 -23.51
CA ILE A 641 -22.15 15.72 -22.51
C ILE A 641 -23.55 15.29 -22.02
N ALA A 642 -24.43 16.24 -21.69
CA ALA A 642 -25.79 15.94 -21.25
C ALA A 642 -26.58 15.16 -22.31
N ASN A 643 -26.43 15.50 -23.59
CA ASN A 643 -27.06 14.77 -24.69
C ASN A 643 -26.51 13.35 -24.85
N MET A 644 -25.20 13.14 -24.66
CA MET A 644 -24.58 11.81 -24.64
C MET A 644 -25.06 10.97 -23.44
N LEU A 645 -25.13 11.57 -22.24
CA LEU A 645 -25.64 10.91 -21.04
C LEU A 645 -27.10 10.49 -21.20
N MET A 646 -27.95 11.37 -21.75
CA MET A 646 -29.36 11.09 -22.03
C MET A 646 -29.59 10.20 -23.27
N ARG A 647 -28.52 9.72 -23.93
CA ARG A 647 -28.58 8.84 -25.11
C ARG A 647 -29.40 9.41 -26.28
N LYS A 648 -29.40 10.73 -26.48
CA LYS A 648 -30.21 11.38 -27.54
C LYS A 648 -29.66 11.13 -28.95
N GLU A 649 -28.34 11.13 -29.10
CA GLU A 649 -27.66 11.09 -30.40
C GLU A 649 -26.78 9.86 -30.61
N CYS A 650 -26.27 9.28 -29.52
CA CYS A 650 -25.40 8.11 -29.54
C CYS A 650 -25.46 7.35 -28.23
N ASP A 651 -25.12 6.07 -28.31
CA ASP A 651 -24.83 5.25 -27.13
C ASP A 651 -23.39 5.43 -26.66
N ILE A 652 -23.21 5.36 -25.35
CA ILE A 652 -21.91 5.42 -24.68
C ILE A 652 -21.74 4.22 -23.74
N TYR A 653 -20.50 3.88 -23.45
CA TYR A 653 -20.21 2.82 -22.48
C TYR A 653 -20.54 3.30 -21.05
N PRO A 654 -20.99 2.42 -20.14
CA PRO A 654 -21.18 2.77 -18.72
C PRO A 654 -19.91 3.38 -18.08
N TRP A 655 -18.73 2.94 -18.51
CA TRP A 655 -17.46 3.54 -18.10
C TRP A 655 -17.32 5.01 -18.54
N GLN A 656 -17.75 5.38 -19.76
CA GLN A 656 -17.75 6.80 -20.17
C GLN A 656 -18.79 7.59 -19.38
N ALA A 657 -19.99 7.03 -19.21
CA ALA A 657 -21.05 7.65 -18.45
C ALA A 657 -20.62 7.96 -17.01
N TYR A 658 -19.89 7.05 -16.36
CA TYR A 658 -19.28 7.28 -15.04
C TYR A 658 -18.47 8.57 -14.98
N HIS A 659 -17.52 8.75 -15.90
CA HIS A 659 -16.66 9.95 -15.95
C HIS A 659 -17.46 11.22 -16.28
N PHE A 660 -18.43 11.12 -17.20
CA PHE A 660 -19.29 12.25 -17.56
C PHE A 660 -20.18 12.68 -16.39
N TRP A 661 -20.84 11.76 -15.69
CA TRP A 661 -21.66 12.10 -14.52
C TRP A 661 -20.85 12.76 -13.41
N LEU A 662 -19.64 12.26 -13.12
CA LEU A 662 -18.74 12.91 -12.16
C LEU A 662 -18.34 14.31 -12.64
N LEU A 663 -18.20 14.54 -13.95
CA LEU A 663 -17.90 15.85 -14.51
C LEU A 663 -19.05 16.82 -14.36
N MET A 664 -20.27 16.36 -14.62
CA MET A 664 -21.47 17.16 -14.39
C MET A 664 -21.64 17.50 -12.90
N ALA A 665 -21.26 16.57 -12.01
CA ALA A 665 -21.27 16.81 -10.56
C ALA A 665 -20.23 17.87 -10.15
N HIS A 666 -19.00 17.75 -10.65
CA HIS A 666 -17.92 18.70 -10.41
C HIS A 666 -18.26 20.11 -10.93
N LEU A 667 -18.82 20.20 -12.13
CA LEU A 667 -19.28 21.45 -12.74
C LEU A 667 -20.59 21.99 -12.15
N LYS A 668 -21.24 21.24 -11.24
CA LYS A 668 -22.56 21.54 -10.66
C LYS A 668 -23.61 21.89 -11.73
N TYR A 669 -23.61 21.16 -12.85
CA TYR A 669 -24.52 21.44 -13.95
C TYR A 669 -25.96 21.02 -13.62
N ASN A 670 -26.81 21.99 -13.31
CA ASN A 670 -28.18 21.77 -12.90
C ASN A 670 -29.16 22.05 -14.06
N ASP A 671 -29.35 21.06 -14.93
CA ASP A 671 -30.36 21.06 -15.99
C ASP A 671 -31.55 20.17 -15.60
N GLU A 672 -32.78 20.66 -15.78
CA GLU A 672 -33.99 19.96 -15.35
C GLU A 672 -34.23 18.64 -16.12
N GLN A 673 -33.89 18.57 -17.42
CA GLN A 673 -34.05 17.33 -18.17
C GLN A 673 -33.05 16.28 -17.71
N LEU A 674 -31.79 16.69 -17.51
CA LEU A 674 -30.72 15.80 -17.06
C LEU A 674 -30.97 15.30 -15.62
N VAL A 675 -31.40 16.18 -14.71
CA VAL A 675 -31.76 15.79 -13.33
C VAL A 675 -32.93 14.80 -13.33
N ARG A 676 -33.96 15.04 -14.15
CA ARG A 676 -35.09 14.10 -14.27
C ARG A 676 -34.65 12.75 -14.83
N TYR A 677 -33.79 12.75 -15.84
CA TYR A 677 -33.23 11.52 -16.41
C TYR A 677 -32.45 10.73 -15.35
N ALA A 678 -31.53 11.41 -14.65
CA ALA A 678 -30.74 10.83 -13.57
C ALA A 678 -31.60 10.25 -12.43
N ALA A 679 -32.68 10.94 -12.05
CA ALA A 679 -33.60 10.46 -11.03
C ALA A 679 -34.34 9.19 -11.46
N VAL A 680 -34.78 9.11 -12.73
CA VAL A 680 -35.43 7.91 -13.29
C VAL A 680 -34.47 6.72 -13.35
N GLU A 681 -33.24 6.93 -13.79
CA GLU A 681 -32.22 5.86 -13.83
C GLU A 681 -31.86 5.36 -12.42
N LEU A 682 -31.73 6.27 -11.45
CA LEU A 682 -31.51 5.91 -10.05
C LEU A 682 -32.69 5.13 -9.45
N GLU A 683 -33.93 5.49 -9.82
CA GLU A 683 -35.13 4.76 -9.34
C GLU A 683 -35.20 3.35 -9.95
N ARG A 684 -34.86 3.21 -11.24
CA ARG A 684 -34.74 1.90 -11.91
C ARG A 684 -33.64 1.04 -11.29
N ASN A 685 -32.51 1.67 -10.98
CA ASN A 685 -31.28 1.07 -10.45
C ASN A 685 -30.89 -0.26 -11.12
N ASP A 686 -30.87 -0.32 -12.45
CA ASP A 686 -30.52 -1.55 -13.16
C ASP A 686 -29.10 -2.03 -12.82
N ALA A 687 -28.95 -3.33 -12.48
CA ALA A 687 -27.68 -3.94 -12.11
C ALA A 687 -26.62 -3.91 -13.24
N THR A 688 -27.03 -3.81 -14.50
CA THR A 688 -26.16 -3.65 -15.68
C THR A 688 -25.56 -2.25 -15.78
N HIS A 689 -26.23 -1.25 -15.20
CA HIS A 689 -25.80 0.15 -15.17
C HIS A 689 -25.24 0.55 -13.79
N ARG A 690 -24.81 -0.44 -12.98
CA ARG A 690 -24.43 -0.23 -11.58
C ARG A 690 -23.42 0.90 -11.37
N ILE A 691 -22.41 0.98 -12.24
CA ILE A 691 -21.33 1.97 -12.12
C ILE A 691 -21.82 3.37 -12.52
N GLU A 692 -22.66 3.47 -13.55
CA GLU A 692 -23.29 4.72 -13.95
C GLU A 692 -24.17 5.27 -12.81
N ASN A 693 -24.98 4.40 -12.21
CA ASN A 693 -25.80 4.74 -11.04
C ASN A 693 -24.97 5.21 -9.84
N ALA A 694 -23.76 4.66 -9.62
CA ALA A 694 -22.85 5.17 -8.59
C ALA A 694 -22.46 6.63 -8.83
N ALA A 695 -22.16 7.02 -10.07
CA ALA A 695 -21.85 8.42 -10.40
C ALA A 695 -23.10 9.32 -10.38
N ILE A 696 -24.27 8.81 -10.78
CA ILE A 696 -25.56 9.52 -10.68
C ILE A 696 -25.87 9.92 -9.24
N ILE A 697 -25.60 9.05 -8.25
CA ILE A 697 -25.78 9.37 -6.83
C ILE A 697 -25.00 10.63 -6.45
N ILE A 698 -23.72 10.69 -6.86
CA ILE A 698 -22.84 11.83 -6.60
C ILE A 698 -23.36 13.08 -7.31
N TYR A 699 -23.74 12.97 -8.59
CA TYR A 699 -24.32 14.05 -9.37
C TYR A 699 -25.57 14.64 -8.70
N LEU A 700 -26.59 13.82 -8.45
CA LEU A 700 -27.86 14.28 -7.88
C LEU A 700 -27.67 14.98 -6.53
N CYS A 701 -26.87 14.41 -5.63
CA CYS A 701 -26.61 15.03 -4.33
C CYS A 701 -25.76 16.31 -4.43
N SER A 702 -24.94 16.45 -5.47
CA SER A 702 -24.15 17.68 -5.70
C SER A 702 -24.99 18.85 -6.20
N VAL A 703 -26.00 18.60 -7.06
CA VAL A 703 -26.86 19.65 -7.63
C VAL A 703 -28.16 19.86 -6.86
N ARG A 704 -28.66 18.82 -6.18
CA ARG A 704 -29.90 18.82 -5.38
C ARG A 704 -29.65 18.15 -4.03
N PRO A 705 -29.09 18.84 -3.04
CA PRO A 705 -28.72 18.26 -1.73
C PRO A 705 -29.85 17.54 -0.98
N ALA A 706 -31.12 17.88 -1.26
CA ALA A 706 -32.28 17.18 -0.71
C ALA A 706 -32.33 15.66 -1.05
N TYR A 707 -31.70 15.24 -2.16
CA TYR A 707 -31.62 13.83 -2.55
C TYR A 707 -30.87 12.95 -1.55
N VAL A 708 -30.04 13.53 -0.67
CA VAL A 708 -29.33 12.78 0.39
C VAL A 708 -30.30 11.96 1.24
N ARG A 709 -31.53 12.43 1.47
CA ARG A 709 -32.56 11.66 2.19
C ARG A 709 -33.06 10.43 1.41
N VAL A 710 -33.17 10.55 0.08
CA VAL A 710 -33.52 9.43 -0.80
C VAL A 710 -32.41 8.39 -0.79
N ILE A 711 -31.16 8.83 -0.93
CA ILE A 711 -29.97 7.96 -0.88
C ILE A 711 -29.89 7.22 0.46
N MET A 712 -30.05 7.92 1.59
CA MET A 712 -30.08 7.29 2.92
C MET A 712 -31.16 6.22 3.05
N ASN A 713 -32.37 6.49 2.57
CA ASN A 713 -33.48 5.53 2.60
C ASN A 713 -33.22 4.31 1.69
N MET A 714 -32.63 4.51 0.51
CA MET A 714 -32.21 3.41 -0.38
C MET A 714 -31.10 2.56 0.25
N LEU A 715 -30.13 3.20 0.92
CA LEU A 715 -29.03 2.54 1.62
C LEU A 715 -29.55 1.66 2.76
N GLY A 716 -30.43 2.20 3.62
CA GLY A 716 -31.04 1.45 4.72
C GLY A 716 -31.93 0.29 4.26
N LYS A 717 -32.52 0.41 3.06
CA LYS A 717 -33.32 -0.66 2.42
C LYS A 717 -32.49 -1.62 1.55
N GLN A 718 -31.16 -1.50 1.54
CA GLN A 718 -30.26 -2.34 0.74
C GLN A 718 -30.60 -2.39 -0.75
N ARG A 719 -30.98 -1.24 -1.32
CA ARG A 719 -31.35 -1.15 -2.74
C ARG A 719 -30.17 -0.96 -3.69
N PHE A 720 -28.95 -0.79 -3.18
CA PHE A 720 -27.75 -0.59 -3.97
C PHE A 720 -27.03 -1.90 -4.30
N HIS A 721 -26.39 -1.94 -5.46
CA HIS A 721 -25.64 -3.06 -6.00
C HIS A 721 -24.14 -2.80 -5.87
N GLY A 722 -23.45 -3.67 -5.14
CA GLY A 722 -21.99 -3.66 -5.04
C GLY A 722 -21.40 -2.54 -4.18
N TYR A 723 -20.09 -2.64 -3.97
CA TYR A 723 -19.25 -1.67 -3.27
C TYR A 723 -19.30 -0.26 -3.87
N MET A 724 -19.26 -0.09 -5.19
CA MET A 724 -19.14 1.23 -5.84
C MET A 724 -20.36 2.13 -5.58
N GLN A 725 -21.58 1.57 -5.65
CA GLN A 725 -22.78 2.32 -5.31
C GLN A 725 -22.86 2.64 -3.81
N ILE A 726 -22.53 1.66 -2.95
CA ILE A 726 -22.52 1.86 -1.50
C ILE A 726 -21.51 2.95 -1.12
N ARG A 727 -20.32 2.93 -1.70
CA ARG A 727 -19.27 3.93 -1.50
C ARG A 727 -19.74 5.32 -1.95
N ALA A 728 -20.33 5.42 -3.13
CA ALA A 728 -20.88 6.68 -3.63
C ALA A 728 -22.02 7.22 -2.74
N ALA A 729 -22.90 6.35 -2.26
CA ALA A 729 -23.96 6.70 -1.32
C ALA A 729 -23.40 7.24 0.00
N LEU A 730 -22.40 6.57 0.58
CA LEU A 730 -21.74 7.04 1.80
C LEU A 730 -21.07 8.40 1.60
N ILE A 731 -20.39 8.62 0.46
CA ILE A 731 -19.79 9.90 0.10
C ILE A 731 -20.85 10.99 -0.03
N ALA A 732 -22.00 10.70 -0.64
CA ALA A 732 -23.11 11.64 -0.77
C ALA A 732 -23.71 12.00 0.61
N CYS A 733 -23.69 11.07 1.56
CA CYS A 733 -24.19 11.25 2.92
C CYS A 733 -23.16 11.85 3.89
N ARG A 734 -21.95 12.21 3.44
CA ARG A 734 -20.85 12.67 4.32
C ARG A 734 -21.16 13.88 5.18
N SER A 735 -22.12 14.71 4.79
CA SER A 735 -22.54 15.89 5.57
C SER A 735 -23.42 15.53 6.78
N LEU A 736 -24.01 14.33 6.80
CA LEU A 736 -24.86 13.85 7.89
C LEU A 736 -24.04 13.41 9.11
N ASN A 737 -24.68 13.41 10.29
CA ASN A 737 -24.06 12.89 11.51
C ASN A 737 -23.75 11.38 11.33
N PRO A 738 -22.51 10.93 11.58
CA PRO A 738 -22.11 9.52 11.49
C PRO A 738 -22.99 8.54 12.28
N GLU A 739 -23.48 8.92 13.46
CA GLU A 739 -24.36 8.07 14.29
C GLU A 739 -25.71 7.81 13.61
N SER A 740 -26.26 8.84 12.95
CA SER A 740 -27.50 8.71 12.17
C SER A 740 -27.31 7.81 10.95
N VAL A 741 -26.15 7.89 10.29
CA VAL A 741 -25.81 7.00 9.17
C VAL A 741 -25.67 5.57 9.67
N SER A 742 -24.86 5.36 10.72
CA SER A 742 -24.62 4.05 11.34
C SER A 742 -25.91 3.37 11.81
N GLY A 743 -26.80 4.11 12.47
CA GLY A 743 -28.07 3.58 12.98
C GLY A 743 -29.03 3.10 11.89
N MET A 744 -28.89 3.59 10.65
CA MET A 744 -29.69 3.16 9.50
C MET A 744 -29.04 2.05 8.68
N LEU A 745 -27.74 1.77 8.89
CA LEU A 745 -27.05 0.71 8.15
C LEU A 745 -27.47 -0.67 8.68
N PRO A 746 -27.78 -1.62 7.78
CA PRO A 746 -28.04 -3.00 8.15
C PRO A 746 -26.76 -3.65 8.72
N VAL A 747 -26.92 -4.74 9.48
CA VAL A 747 -25.82 -5.37 10.23
C VAL A 747 -24.61 -5.71 9.35
N ASN A 748 -24.84 -6.21 8.14
CA ASN A 748 -23.80 -6.54 7.15
C ASN A 748 -23.01 -5.33 6.66
N LEU A 749 -23.57 -4.11 6.74
CA LEU A 749 -22.90 -2.87 6.32
C LEU A 749 -22.41 -2.03 7.51
N LYS A 750 -22.66 -2.45 8.76
CA LYS A 750 -22.15 -1.76 9.96
C LYS A 750 -20.63 -1.63 10.03
N PRO A 751 -19.80 -2.56 9.50
CA PRO A 751 -18.35 -2.33 9.42
C PRO A 751 -17.99 -1.05 8.63
N LEU A 752 -18.81 -0.67 7.64
CA LEU A 752 -18.66 0.58 6.87
C LEU A 752 -19.08 1.83 7.66
N ALA A 753 -19.69 1.69 8.84
CA ALA A 753 -20.01 2.82 9.71
C ALA A 753 -18.74 3.53 10.22
N SER A 754 -17.62 2.82 10.35
CA SER A 754 -16.33 3.45 10.65
C SER A 754 -15.97 4.49 9.57
N MET A 755 -16.20 4.19 8.30
CA MET A 755 -15.94 5.08 7.17
C MET A 755 -16.77 6.37 7.24
N SER A 756 -18.01 6.33 7.74
CA SER A 756 -18.86 7.52 7.81
C SER A 756 -18.29 8.59 8.75
N VAL A 757 -17.57 8.18 9.82
CA VAL A 757 -16.86 9.09 10.72
C VAL A 757 -15.74 9.82 9.97
N PHE A 758 -14.91 9.09 9.21
CA PHE A 758 -13.82 9.69 8.44
C PHE A 758 -14.31 10.53 7.26
N LEU A 759 -15.40 10.10 6.61
CA LEU A 759 -16.09 10.89 5.58
C LEU A 759 -16.61 12.21 6.16
N HIS A 760 -17.26 12.17 7.33
CA HIS A 760 -17.77 13.38 7.98
C HIS A 760 -16.66 14.35 8.38
N ARG A 761 -15.52 13.83 8.87
CA ARG A 761 -14.31 14.64 9.13
C ARG A 761 -13.81 15.35 7.87
N ASN A 762 -14.04 14.76 6.69
CA ASN A 762 -13.66 15.29 5.38
C ASN A 762 -14.85 15.88 4.60
N LYS A 763 -15.98 16.23 5.24
CA LYS A 763 -17.20 16.67 4.54
C LYS A 763 -17.01 17.91 3.66
N GLU A 764 -16.12 18.82 4.07
CA GLU A 764 -15.77 20.05 3.36
C GLU A 764 -14.80 19.83 2.19
N LYS A 765 -14.26 18.60 2.00
CA LYS A 765 -13.43 18.29 0.83
C LYS A 765 -14.28 18.33 -0.43
N GLU A 766 -13.77 19.01 -1.45
CA GLU A 766 -14.39 19.07 -2.76
C GLU A 766 -14.34 17.71 -3.46
N LEU A 767 -15.37 17.45 -4.27
CA LEU A 767 -15.37 16.27 -5.14
C LEU A 767 -14.29 16.44 -6.21
N THR A 768 -13.46 15.42 -6.36
CA THR A 768 -12.44 15.38 -7.38
C THR A 768 -12.91 14.55 -8.56
N LEU A 769 -12.72 15.07 -9.78
CA LEU A 769 -13.04 14.32 -10.99
C LEU A 769 -12.08 13.13 -11.22
N MET A 770 -10.84 13.28 -10.78
CA MET A 770 -9.76 12.36 -11.12
C MET A 770 -8.51 12.65 -10.25
N GLY A 771 -7.74 11.60 -9.93
CA GLY A 771 -6.44 11.66 -9.24
C GLY A 771 -5.48 12.73 -9.77
N GLN A 772 -4.59 13.27 -8.93
CA GLN A 772 -3.41 13.99 -9.43
C GLN A 772 -2.64 13.09 -10.41
N VAL A 773 -2.32 13.57 -11.61
CA VAL A 773 -1.62 12.77 -12.65
C VAL A 773 -0.15 12.50 -12.30
N SER A 774 0.32 13.05 -11.18
CA SER A 774 1.70 12.96 -10.71
C SER A 774 1.74 13.05 -9.19
N SER A 775 2.50 12.15 -8.56
CA SER A 775 2.85 12.21 -7.13
C SER A 775 3.68 13.46 -6.77
N TYR A 776 4.24 14.13 -7.78
CA TYR A 776 4.92 15.40 -7.64
C TYR A 776 4.02 16.49 -8.23
N LEU A 777 3.33 17.24 -7.35
CA LEU A 777 2.98 18.62 -7.66
C LEU A 777 4.27 19.28 -8.17
N PHE A 778 4.22 19.85 -9.37
CA PHE A 778 5.25 20.79 -9.75
C PHE A 778 5.20 21.91 -8.73
N LYS A 779 6.15 21.88 -7.77
CA LYS A 779 6.37 22.93 -6.78
C LYS A 779 6.85 24.16 -7.52
N SER A 780 5.96 24.79 -8.29
CA SER A 780 6.14 26.15 -8.75
C SER A 780 5.32 27.04 -7.81
N PRO A 781 5.91 28.10 -7.23
CA PRO A 781 5.15 29.09 -6.48
C PRO A 781 4.07 29.79 -7.32
N ASN A 782 4.16 29.70 -8.67
CA ASN A 782 3.15 30.19 -9.59
C ASN A 782 2.21 29.06 -10.06
N LYS A 783 0.96 29.06 -9.58
CA LYS A 783 -0.10 28.13 -10.02
C LYS A 783 -0.67 28.42 -11.43
N ASN A 784 -0.27 29.53 -12.05
CA ASN A 784 -0.68 29.89 -13.40
C ASN A 784 0.48 29.58 -14.37
N LEU A 785 0.29 28.58 -15.24
CA LEU A 785 1.25 28.25 -16.30
C LEU A 785 1.16 29.23 -17.48
N TYR A 786 -0.02 29.83 -17.70
CA TYR A 786 -0.31 30.65 -18.87
C TYR A 786 -0.27 32.14 -18.48
N THR A 787 0.71 32.88 -19.02
CA THR A 787 0.84 34.34 -18.90
C THR A 787 0.11 35.06 -20.03
N ASP A 788 -0.21 36.34 -19.82
CA ASP A 788 -0.99 37.21 -20.72
C ASP A 788 -0.37 37.43 -22.13
N MET A 789 0.82 36.88 -22.40
CA MET A 789 1.70 37.23 -23.53
C MET A 789 1.82 36.15 -24.62
N TYR A 790 0.78 35.32 -24.84
CA TYR A 790 0.70 34.51 -26.06
C TYR A 790 -0.31 35.10 -27.03
N SER A 791 0.22 35.91 -27.95
CA SER A 791 -0.39 36.43 -29.18
C SER A 791 -0.22 35.46 -30.38
N GLY A 792 -0.19 34.15 -30.12
CA GLY A 792 0.01 33.13 -31.17
C GLY A 792 -0.43 31.72 -30.77
N LEU A 793 -1.59 31.60 -30.12
CA LEU A 793 -2.29 30.32 -29.94
C LEU A 793 -3.19 30.01 -31.14
#